data_AF-X0B5L6-F1
#
_entry.id   AF-X0B5L6-F1
#
_cell.length_a   1.000
_cell.length_b   1.000
_cell.length_c   1.000
_cell.angle_alpha   90.00
_cell.angle_beta   90.00
_cell.angle_gamma   90.00
#
_symmetry.space_group_name_H-M   'P 1'
#
loop_
_entity.id
_entity.type
_entity.pdbx_description
1 polymer ?
#
loop_
_entity_poly.entity_id
_entity_poly.type
_entity_poly.pdbx_seq_one_letter_code
_entity_poly.pdbx_strand_id
1 'polypeptide(L)'
;MVLHYLGLDHIGHKAGPKSSNMFPKQREMDGIVKTLFEAMESKPHLDSTLLVLCGDHGMNDAGNHGASSPGETSPALVFMSPRLKKVSHRLPAPAQPKDEFDYYSMVEQSDLAPTIAALLGFPVSKNNLGAFIPDFLPFWHKTSDQIQILVRNARQILNIITAAFGSELFDAQSSVDPCALEQTEINELACQWRRINKEAHVLAAGNKLDQKWLDDMSQWLRRAQDLMSSMASNYDMPKLYIGQAIAAVAATASTVVLVSLGTHRDGQILPFSLMTLSYGAMMYASSYVEEEQHFWYWSSSIWLVIQGVLHIRRRNSLADIAWVFVALVALRLTRGWNQTGQKFAGSPDIVKGFIVTHPQLLWAIITFGYILMSFRLLARLKSLPSLASTSTTSILLMSAYSFKLDFTSEDAPELVVGFARSLNDMFVGQSLLWRARTAFILLGVLFGYGIYRSFTGGRNGQLQSAYLFHHLYTIFGITQSRATNIPLFLLSDILFHALQATDLSVTGITITAILLQYTTFFAFGGSNAISSVDLSSAYNGISGFNFFAVGFLTLVSNWAGPIFWTSAANLLLLRKYHDGQRNAFWQYITLQTVFVSATVALVMAACTSLRTHLFIWTVFSPKYLYCMAWSLGQHLLINIGFGGLLFWLGSRN
;
A
#
# COMPACT_ATOMS: atom_id res chain seq x y z
N MET A 1 20.49 15.81 -23.62
CA MET A 1 19.11 15.42 -24.00
C MET A 1 18.64 14.39 -22.98
N VAL A 2 17.40 14.49 -22.49
CA VAL A 2 16.80 13.52 -21.57
C VAL A 2 15.51 13.03 -22.22
N LEU A 3 15.38 11.71 -22.38
CA LEU A 3 14.18 11.06 -22.92
C LEU A 3 13.54 10.25 -21.79
N HIS A 4 12.26 10.49 -21.52
CA HIS A 4 11.51 9.81 -20.47
C HIS A 4 10.32 9.08 -21.09
N TYR A 5 10.26 7.76 -20.89
CA TYR A 5 9.23 6.88 -21.45
C TYR A 5 8.39 6.26 -20.34
N LEU A 6 7.15 6.73 -20.20
CA LEU A 6 6.20 6.23 -19.19
C LEU A 6 5.53 4.90 -19.55
N GLY A 7 5.70 4.42 -20.79
CA GLY A 7 4.87 3.34 -21.32
C GLY A 7 5.03 2.00 -20.61
N LEU A 8 6.24 1.67 -20.12
CA LEU A 8 6.48 0.44 -19.36
C LEU A 8 5.85 0.52 -17.96
N ASP A 9 6.05 1.64 -17.26
CA ASP A 9 5.45 1.89 -15.95
C ASP A 9 3.92 1.85 -16.01
N HIS A 10 3.31 2.55 -16.98
CA HIS A 10 1.86 2.56 -17.16
C HIS A 10 1.28 1.16 -17.45
N ILE A 11 1.90 0.37 -18.33
CA ILE A 11 1.45 -1.01 -18.58
C ILE A 11 1.63 -1.85 -17.32
N GLY A 12 2.71 -1.60 -16.58
CA GLY A 12 2.99 -2.20 -15.31
C GLY A 12 1.88 -1.96 -14.28
N HIS A 13 1.55 -0.71 -13.97
CA HIS A 13 0.43 -0.32 -13.09
C HIS A 13 -0.90 -0.89 -13.52
N LYS A 14 -1.12 -1.00 -14.83
CA LYS A 14 -2.38 -1.47 -15.39
C LYS A 14 -2.57 -2.98 -15.23
N ALA A 15 -1.59 -3.77 -15.65
CA ALA A 15 -1.77 -5.23 -15.83
C ALA A 15 -0.66 -6.08 -15.21
N GLY A 16 0.28 -5.47 -14.51
CA GLY A 16 1.44 -6.12 -13.93
C GLY A 16 2.59 -6.34 -14.92
N PRO A 17 3.79 -6.69 -14.41
CA PRO A 17 5.02 -6.80 -15.20
C PRO A 17 5.02 -8.01 -16.14
N LYS A 18 4.18 -9.01 -15.88
CA LYS A 18 4.07 -10.25 -16.66
C LYS A 18 2.91 -10.22 -17.66
N SER A 19 2.27 -9.06 -17.87
CA SER A 19 1.14 -8.93 -18.79
C SER A 19 1.56 -9.17 -20.25
N SER A 20 0.62 -9.63 -21.06
CA SER A 20 0.81 -9.80 -22.51
C SER A 20 1.13 -8.48 -23.23
N ASN A 21 0.78 -7.35 -22.63
CA ASN A 21 1.07 -6.00 -23.14
C ASN A 21 2.51 -5.55 -22.86
N MET A 22 3.16 -6.11 -21.84
CA MET A 22 4.53 -5.69 -21.46
C MET A 22 5.54 -6.01 -22.55
N PHE A 23 5.48 -7.22 -23.10
CA PHE A 23 6.46 -7.69 -24.07
C PHE A 23 6.46 -6.90 -25.40
N PRO A 24 5.32 -6.60 -26.04
CA PRO A 24 5.27 -5.68 -27.17
C PRO A 24 5.86 -4.31 -26.85
N LYS A 25 5.60 -3.77 -25.66
CA LYS A 25 6.14 -2.46 -25.26
C LYS A 25 7.65 -2.49 -25.02
N GLN A 26 8.17 -3.55 -24.41
CA GLN A 26 9.61 -3.75 -24.28
C GLN A 26 10.30 -3.83 -25.65
N ARG A 27 9.70 -4.51 -26.63
CA ARG A 27 10.20 -4.52 -28.02
C ARG A 27 10.20 -3.13 -28.67
N GLU A 28 9.17 -2.32 -28.41
CA GLU A 28 9.14 -0.93 -28.86
C GLU A 28 10.31 -0.13 -28.27
N MET A 29 10.54 -0.24 -26.96
CA MET A 29 11.64 0.46 -26.26
C MET A 29 13.01 -0.01 -26.75
N ASP A 30 13.19 -1.32 -26.96
CA ASP A 30 14.41 -1.88 -27.56
C ASP A 30 14.67 -1.32 -28.96
N GLY A 31 13.62 -1.18 -29.80
CA GLY A 31 13.70 -0.56 -31.11
C GLY A 31 14.15 0.91 -31.08
N ILE A 32 13.73 1.67 -30.06
CA ILE A 32 14.18 3.04 -29.83
C ILE A 32 15.68 3.06 -29.47
N VAL A 33 16.10 2.22 -28.53
CA VAL A 33 17.51 2.11 -28.12
C VAL A 33 18.38 1.76 -29.33
N LYS A 34 17.96 0.79 -30.15
CA LYS A 34 18.62 0.42 -31.39
C LYS A 34 18.76 1.60 -32.34
N THR A 35 17.67 2.32 -32.59
CA THR A 35 17.68 3.50 -33.49
C THR A 35 18.66 4.57 -33.01
N LEU A 36 18.70 4.85 -31.71
CA LEU A 36 19.62 5.82 -31.11
C LEU A 36 21.08 5.37 -31.27
N PHE A 37 21.37 4.10 -30.97
CA PHE A 37 22.73 3.58 -31.05
C PHE A 37 23.25 3.50 -32.50
N GLU A 38 22.42 3.07 -33.46
CA GLU A 38 22.77 3.07 -34.88
C GLU A 38 23.04 4.48 -35.41
N ALA A 39 22.30 5.49 -34.93
CA ALA A 39 22.57 6.88 -35.24
C ALA A 39 23.91 7.35 -34.66
N MET A 40 24.28 6.91 -33.44
CA MET A 40 25.58 7.20 -32.83
C MET A 40 26.75 6.57 -33.59
N GLU A 41 26.55 5.39 -34.20
CA GLU A 41 27.59 4.74 -35.02
C GLU A 41 27.71 5.33 -36.43
N SER A 42 26.58 5.73 -37.05
CA SER A 42 26.55 6.17 -38.45
C SER A 42 26.79 7.67 -38.65
N LYS A 43 26.49 8.52 -37.66
CA LYS A 43 26.58 9.99 -37.80
C LYS A 43 27.85 10.52 -37.12
N PRO A 44 28.80 11.12 -37.87
CA PRO A 44 30.07 11.57 -37.30
C PRO A 44 29.96 12.54 -36.12
N HIS A 45 28.94 13.42 -36.11
CA HIS A 45 28.75 14.38 -35.01
C HIS A 45 28.21 13.76 -33.71
N LEU A 46 27.86 12.47 -33.72
CA LEU A 46 27.34 11.74 -32.55
C LEU A 46 28.36 10.72 -31.99
N ASP A 47 29.55 10.62 -32.58
CA ASP A 47 30.53 9.56 -32.29
C ASP A 47 31.08 9.58 -30.85
N SER A 48 30.98 10.72 -30.16
CA SER A 48 31.37 10.94 -28.76
C SER A 48 30.19 10.93 -27.80
N THR A 49 28.99 10.58 -28.26
CA THR A 49 27.79 10.55 -27.41
C THR A 49 27.84 9.38 -26.44
N LEU A 50 27.34 9.61 -25.22
CA LEU A 50 27.05 8.57 -24.22
C LEU A 50 25.53 8.44 -24.08
N LEU A 51 25.02 7.24 -24.34
CA LEU A 51 23.65 6.87 -24.03
C LEU A 51 23.63 6.17 -22.67
N VAL A 52 22.88 6.72 -21.73
CA VAL A 52 22.60 6.11 -20.42
C VAL A 52 21.14 5.67 -20.43
N LEU A 53 20.92 4.36 -20.35
CA LEU A 53 19.59 3.76 -20.21
C LEU A 53 19.44 3.33 -18.76
N CYS A 54 18.48 3.90 -18.04
CA CYS A 54 18.20 3.55 -16.65
C CYS A 54 16.71 3.55 -16.35
N GLY A 55 16.29 2.71 -15.40
CA GLY A 55 15.00 2.87 -14.71
C GLY A 55 15.19 3.65 -13.41
N ASP A 56 14.18 4.43 -13.05
CA ASP A 56 14.06 5.08 -11.74
C ASP A 56 13.66 4.07 -10.65
N HIS A 57 12.83 3.10 -10.99
CA HIS A 57 12.49 1.97 -10.13
C HIS A 57 12.11 0.72 -10.96
N GLY A 58 11.99 -0.40 -10.28
CA GLY A 58 11.33 -1.60 -10.79
C GLY A 58 9.86 -1.65 -10.38
N MET A 59 9.26 -2.84 -10.29
CA MET A 59 7.85 -3.00 -9.94
C MET A 59 7.57 -4.40 -9.37
N ASN A 60 6.58 -4.49 -8.48
CA ASN A 60 6.11 -5.76 -7.94
C ASN A 60 5.19 -6.51 -8.92
N ASP A 61 4.87 -7.76 -8.60
CA ASP A 61 4.01 -8.62 -9.43
C ASP A 61 2.57 -8.07 -9.60
N ALA A 62 2.10 -7.22 -8.69
CA ALA A 62 0.77 -6.59 -8.78
C ALA A 62 0.76 -5.34 -9.68
N GLY A 63 1.93 -4.93 -10.19
CA GLY A 63 2.04 -3.75 -11.02
C GLY A 63 2.32 -2.46 -10.27
N ASN A 64 2.67 -2.51 -8.98
CA ASN A 64 2.93 -1.29 -8.21
C ASN A 64 4.39 -1.22 -7.74
N HIS A 65 4.82 -0.07 -7.23
CA HIS A 65 6.18 0.16 -6.77
C HIS A 65 6.21 1.12 -5.57
N GLY A 66 7.36 1.23 -4.91
CA GLY A 66 7.56 2.06 -3.71
C GLY A 66 7.65 1.26 -2.40
N ALA A 67 7.72 -0.06 -2.48
CA ALA A 67 8.23 -0.89 -1.40
C ALA A 67 9.68 -1.32 -1.68
N SER A 68 10.14 -2.40 -1.04
CA SER A 68 11.57 -2.78 -0.99
C SER A 68 11.86 -4.16 -1.57
N SER A 69 10.95 -4.71 -2.36
CA SER A 69 11.24 -6.00 -3.00
C SER A 69 12.36 -5.82 -4.01
N PRO A 70 13.21 -6.85 -4.25
CA PRO A 70 14.24 -6.79 -5.29
C PRO A 70 13.67 -6.38 -6.67
N GLY A 71 12.45 -6.83 -6.98
CA GLY A 71 11.75 -6.43 -8.20
C GLY A 71 11.42 -4.95 -8.28
N GLU A 72 11.29 -4.24 -7.16
CA GLU A 72 11.03 -2.79 -7.08
C GLU A 72 12.30 -1.95 -7.01
N THR A 73 13.37 -2.44 -6.35
CA THR A 73 14.57 -1.65 -6.06
C THR A 73 15.72 -1.87 -7.02
N SER A 74 15.64 -2.87 -7.91
CA SER A 74 16.74 -3.25 -8.81
C SER A 74 16.43 -2.95 -10.29
N PRO A 75 16.21 -1.68 -10.69
CA PRO A 75 16.03 -1.34 -12.09
C PRO A 75 17.33 -1.51 -12.89
N ALA A 76 17.18 -1.73 -14.20
CA ALA A 76 18.34 -1.84 -15.11
C ALA A 76 19.09 -0.50 -15.24
N LEU A 77 20.42 -0.57 -15.36
CA LEU A 77 21.30 0.52 -15.74
C LEU A 77 22.30 0.04 -16.80
N VAL A 78 22.38 0.75 -17.93
CA VAL A 78 23.28 0.43 -19.03
C VAL A 78 23.90 1.70 -19.60
N PHE A 79 25.22 1.70 -19.75
CA PHE A 79 25.97 2.74 -20.45
C PHE A 79 26.37 2.24 -21.85
N MET A 80 26.06 3.02 -22.88
CA MET A 80 26.28 2.67 -24.29
C MET A 80 26.97 3.80 -25.03
N SER A 81 28.06 3.48 -25.74
CA SER A 81 28.77 4.41 -26.62
C SER A 81 29.74 3.65 -27.52
N PRO A 82 29.94 4.06 -28.78
CA PRO A 82 31.02 3.55 -29.62
C PRO A 82 32.41 3.66 -28.94
N ARG A 83 32.60 4.67 -28.08
CA ARG A 83 33.86 4.91 -27.34
C ARG A 83 34.10 3.91 -26.21
N LEU A 84 33.05 3.27 -25.67
CA LEU A 84 33.17 2.27 -24.60
C LEU A 84 33.80 0.96 -25.07
N LYS A 85 33.83 0.68 -26.39
CA LYS A 85 34.48 -0.51 -26.96
C LYS A 85 35.95 -0.65 -26.53
N LYS A 86 36.62 0.46 -26.19
CA LYS A 86 38.03 0.48 -25.76
C LYS A 86 38.26 0.07 -24.31
N VAL A 87 37.25 0.20 -23.46
CA VAL A 87 37.37 0.03 -22.00
C VAL A 87 36.44 -1.06 -21.44
N SER A 88 35.50 -1.56 -22.24
CA SER A 88 34.54 -2.58 -21.82
C SER A 88 35.17 -3.96 -21.63
N HIS A 89 34.82 -4.62 -20.51
CA HIS A 89 35.29 -5.95 -20.12
C HIS A 89 34.66 -7.12 -20.91
N ARG A 90 33.83 -6.87 -21.93
CA ARG A 90 33.14 -7.88 -22.76
C ARG A 90 32.45 -8.98 -21.94
N LEU A 91 31.58 -8.56 -21.01
CA LEU A 91 30.77 -9.46 -20.20
C LEU A 91 29.80 -10.27 -21.07
N PRO A 92 29.44 -11.51 -20.67
CA PRO A 92 28.47 -12.32 -21.41
C PRO A 92 27.07 -11.68 -21.38
N ALA A 93 26.38 -11.72 -22.53
CA ALA A 93 25.01 -11.26 -22.67
C ALA A 93 24.23 -12.19 -23.64
N PRO A 94 23.02 -12.65 -23.29
CA PRO A 94 22.30 -12.40 -22.03
C PRO A 94 22.95 -13.15 -20.84
N ALA A 95 23.07 -12.49 -19.70
CA ALA A 95 23.54 -13.12 -18.46
C ALA A 95 22.39 -13.80 -17.72
N GLN A 96 22.69 -14.90 -17.03
CA GLN A 96 21.76 -15.49 -16.07
C GLN A 96 21.96 -14.82 -14.70
N PRO A 97 20.87 -14.50 -13.99
CA PRO A 97 20.97 -13.89 -12.68
C PRO A 97 21.55 -14.87 -11.64
N LYS A 98 22.38 -14.38 -10.72
CA LYS A 98 22.86 -15.13 -9.54
C LYS A 98 21.77 -15.27 -8.48
N ASP A 99 21.06 -14.17 -8.24
CA ASP A 99 19.86 -14.01 -7.39
C ASP A 99 18.77 -13.23 -8.17
N GLU A 100 17.56 -13.04 -7.63
CA GLU A 100 16.35 -12.61 -8.35
C GLU A 100 16.53 -11.44 -9.35
N PHE A 101 17.48 -10.51 -9.11
CA PHE A 101 17.86 -9.44 -10.05
C PHE A 101 19.38 -9.09 -10.04
N ASP A 102 20.26 -10.03 -9.66
CA ASP A 102 21.73 -9.81 -9.65
C ASP A 102 22.40 -10.41 -10.90
N TYR A 103 22.80 -9.56 -11.86
CA TYR A 103 23.36 -10.00 -13.14
C TYR A 103 24.86 -9.73 -13.31
N TYR A 104 25.29 -8.50 -13.04
CA TYR A 104 26.65 -8.02 -13.33
C TYR A 104 27.29 -7.45 -12.05
N SER A 105 27.59 -6.15 -12.03
CA SER A 105 28.01 -5.39 -10.87
C SER A 105 26.84 -4.57 -10.33
N MET A 106 26.61 -4.62 -9.03
CA MET A 106 25.66 -3.73 -8.37
C MET A 106 26.28 -2.33 -8.23
N VAL A 107 25.49 -1.31 -8.55
CA VAL A 107 25.82 0.10 -8.36
C VAL A 107 24.60 0.82 -7.83
N GLU A 108 24.83 1.88 -7.06
CA GLU A 108 23.75 2.72 -6.53
C GLU A 108 23.34 3.74 -7.59
N GLN A 109 22.05 4.06 -7.71
CA GLN A 109 21.60 5.11 -8.66
C GLN A 109 22.30 6.45 -8.41
N SER A 110 22.68 6.72 -7.16
CA SER A 110 23.43 7.91 -6.79
C SER A 110 24.83 7.98 -7.42
N ASP A 111 25.43 6.85 -7.80
CA ASP A 111 26.75 6.74 -8.48
C ASP A 111 26.75 7.32 -9.90
N LEU A 112 25.57 7.50 -10.48
CA LEU A 112 25.42 8.06 -11.82
C LEU A 112 25.97 9.49 -11.88
N ALA A 113 25.66 10.31 -10.87
CA ALA A 113 26.03 11.72 -10.85
C ALA A 113 27.55 11.95 -10.86
N PRO A 114 28.38 11.33 -9.99
CA PRO A 114 29.82 11.54 -10.02
C PRO A 114 30.46 10.98 -11.29
N THR A 115 29.93 9.86 -11.81
CA THR A 115 30.43 9.22 -13.04
C THR A 115 30.19 10.11 -14.26
N ILE A 116 28.96 10.61 -14.46
CA ILE A 116 28.64 11.53 -15.56
C ILE A 116 29.37 12.86 -15.40
N ALA A 117 29.46 13.40 -14.17
CA ALA A 117 30.14 14.66 -13.91
C ALA A 117 31.62 14.60 -14.32
N ALA A 118 32.30 13.50 -14.01
CA ALA A 118 33.67 13.26 -14.46
C ALA A 118 33.76 13.19 -15.99
N LEU A 119 32.92 12.37 -16.65
CA LEU A 119 32.95 12.17 -18.10
C LEU A 119 32.71 13.46 -18.90
N LEU A 120 31.88 14.37 -18.37
CA LEU A 120 31.53 15.62 -19.03
C LEU A 120 32.32 16.83 -18.52
N GLY A 121 33.17 16.66 -17.49
CA GLY A 121 34.09 17.68 -17.00
C GLY A 121 33.48 18.74 -16.08
N PHE A 122 32.41 18.43 -15.37
CA PHE A 122 31.80 19.33 -14.37
C PHE A 122 31.91 18.80 -12.94
N PRO A 123 31.72 19.65 -11.91
CA PRO A 123 31.75 19.20 -10.52
C PRO A 123 30.57 18.28 -10.17
N VAL A 124 30.78 17.36 -9.22
CA VAL A 124 29.74 16.51 -8.65
C VAL A 124 28.71 17.36 -7.92
N SER A 125 27.42 17.01 -8.01
CA SER A 125 26.34 17.73 -7.34
C SER A 125 26.54 17.77 -5.81
N LYS A 126 26.25 18.92 -5.18
CA LYS A 126 26.61 19.23 -3.79
C LYS A 126 26.13 18.18 -2.77
N ASN A 127 24.91 17.66 -2.95
CA ASN A 127 24.25 16.75 -2.00
C ASN A 127 24.28 15.27 -2.45
N ASN A 128 25.07 14.93 -3.47
CA ASN A 128 25.14 13.56 -3.95
C ASN A 128 25.94 12.67 -2.98
N LEU A 129 25.56 11.40 -2.84
CA LEU A 129 26.30 10.43 -2.00
C LEU A 129 26.96 9.33 -2.83
N GLY A 130 26.97 9.48 -4.15
CA GLY A 130 27.42 8.48 -5.10
C GLY A 130 28.92 8.25 -5.07
N ALA A 131 29.33 7.01 -5.29
CA ALA A 131 30.70 6.64 -5.59
C ALA A 131 30.92 6.62 -7.10
N PHE A 132 32.05 7.14 -7.57
CA PHE A 132 32.45 7.04 -8.98
C PHE A 132 32.63 5.57 -9.40
N ILE A 133 32.09 5.19 -10.57
CA ILE A 133 32.17 3.82 -11.10
C ILE A 133 33.57 3.58 -11.71
N PRO A 134 34.43 2.73 -11.10
CA PRO A 134 35.85 2.62 -11.50
C PRO A 134 36.08 2.14 -12.94
N ASP A 135 35.13 1.40 -13.52
CA ASP A 135 35.21 0.89 -14.90
C ASP A 135 35.37 2.00 -15.96
N PHE A 136 35.06 3.25 -15.61
CA PHE A 136 35.25 4.41 -16.47
C PHE A 136 36.63 5.07 -16.32
N LEU A 137 37.42 4.77 -15.28
CA LEU A 137 38.76 5.37 -15.08
C LEU A 137 39.71 5.22 -16.28
N PRO A 138 39.70 4.10 -17.05
CA PRO A 138 40.60 3.94 -18.20
C PRO A 138 40.42 4.98 -19.32
N PHE A 139 39.36 5.80 -19.31
CA PHE A 139 39.23 6.94 -20.22
C PHE A 139 40.27 8.04 -19.99
N TRP A 140 40.85 8.14 -18.79
CA TRP A 140 41.91 9.09 -18.48
C TRP A 140 43.26 8.38 -18.51
N HIS A 141 44.16 8.81 -19.39
CA HIS A 141 45.48 8.19 -19.55
C HIS A 141 46.48 8.57 -18.45
N LYS A 142 46.31 9.73 -17.81
CA LYS A 142 47.22 10.21 -16.76
C LYS A 142 46.74 9.75 -15.39
N THR A 143 47.65 9.17 -14.62
CA THR A 143 47.41 8.79 -13.21
C THR A 143 46.93 9.98 -12.37
N SER A 144 47.47 11.18 -12.62
CA SER A 144 47.07 12.41 -11.94
C SER A 144 45.59 12.71 -12.08
N ASP A 145 45.02 12.47 -13.26
CA ASP A 145 43.63 12.79 -13.58
C ASP A 145 42.70 11.77 -12.92
N GLN A 146 43.07 10.48 -12.97
CA GLN A 146 42.35 9.39 -12.30
C GLN A 146 42.27 9.62 -10.79
N ILE A 147 43.40 9.94 -10.14
CA ILE A 147 43.46 10.24 -8.71
C ILE A 147 42.63 11.49 -8.38
N GLN A 148 42.71 12.54 -9.20
CA GLN A 148 41.96 13.76 -8.97
C GLN A 148 40.44 13.55 -9.02
N ILE A 149 39.94 12.70 -9.93
CA ILE A 149 38.51 12.37 -10.04
C ILE A 149 38.02 11.72 -8.74
N LEU A 150 38.72 10.69 -8.27
CA LEU A 150 38.34 9.97 -7.05
C LEU A 150 38.44 10.85 -5.80
N VAL A 151 39.52 11.61 -5.66
CA VAL A 151 39.71 12.54 -4.53
C VAL A 151 38.64 13.65 -4.53
N ARG A 152 38.22 14.16 -5.69
CA ARG A 152 37.15 15.15 -5.78
C ARG A 152 35.79 14.58 -5.40
N ASN A 153 35.46 13.36 -5.85
CA ASN A 153 34.26 12.67 -5.42
C ASN A 153 34.28 12.43 -3.91
N ALA A 154 35.40 11.97 -3.37
CA ALA A 154 35.56 11.74 -1.94
C ALA A 154 35.40 13.03 -1.11
N ARG A 155 36.02 14.14 -1.54
CA ARG A 155 35.84 15.45 -0.90
C ARG A 155 34.40 15.95 -0.95
N GLN A 156 33.67 15.64 -2.02
CA GLN A 156 32.27 16.03 -2.11
C GLN A 156 31.41 15.31 -1.06
N ILE A 157 31.58 14.00 -0.88
CA ILE A 157 30.90 13.24 0.19
C ILE A 157 31.38 13.72 1.57
N LEU A 158 32.68 14.00 1.71
CA LEU A 158 33.28 14.53 2.94
C LEU A 158 32.63 15.85 3.39
N ASN A 159 32.29 16.74 2.47
CA ASN A 159 31.62 18.00 2.79
C ASN A 159 30.23 17.76 3.42
N ILE A 160 29.56 16.66 3.05
CA ILE A 160 28.27 16.28 3.64
C ILE A 160 28.51 15.65 5.01
N ILE A 161 29.48 14.74 5.13
CA ILE A 161 29.86 14.10 6.40
C ILE A 161 30.26 15.15 7.44
N THR A 162 31.11 16.11 7.07
CA THR A 162 31.58 17.18 7.96
C THR A 162 30.44 18.13 8.38
N ALA A 163 29.44 18.34 7.52
CA ALA A 163 28.25 19.09 7.91
C ALA A 163 27.40 18.32 8.94
N ALA A 164 27.42 16.98 8.91
CA ALA A 164 26.65 16.14 9.82
C ALA A 164 27.36 15.88 11.16
N PHE A 165 28.68 15.70 11.16
CA PHE A 165 29.47 15.30 12.34
C PHE A 165 30.46 16.36 12.85
N GLY A 166 30.56 17.50 12.18
CA GLY A 166 31.57 18.53 12.46
C GLY A 166 32.87 18.31 11.68
N SER A 167 33.66 19.38 11.56
CA SER A 167 34.88 19.41 10.75
C SER A 167 36.12 18.85 11.46
N GLU A 168 36.11 18.77 12.79
CA GLU A 168 37.29 18.46 13.60
C GLU A 168 37.89 17.07 13.35
N LEU A 169 37.07 16.08 12.99
CA LEU A 169 37.52 14.70 12.72
C LEU A 169 38.28 14.56 11.39
N PHE A 170 37.91 15.37 10.40
CA PHE A 170 38.39 15.23 9.02
C PHE A 170 39.42 16.28 8.62
N ASP A 171 39.53 17.37 9.39
CA ASP A 171 40.57 18.37 9.20
C ASP A 171 41.94 17.81 9.59
N ALA A 172 42.93 17.97 8.71
CA ALA A 172 44.31 17.56 8.94
C ALA A 172 45.06 18.49 9.92
N GLN A 173 44.54 19.70 10.16
CA GLN A 173 45.12 20.68 11.09
C GLN A 173 44.49 20.61 12.49
N SER A 174 43.44 19.80 12.67
CA SER A 174 42.81 19.57 13.97
C SER A 174 43.73 18.85 14.94
N SER A 175 43.65 19.20 16.22
CA SER A 175 44.36 18.53 17.32
C SER A 175 43.81 17.14 17.62
N VAL A 176 42.66 16.77 17.05
CA VAL A 176 42.02 15.47 17.25
C VAL A 176 42.62 14.44 16.27
N ASP A 177 43.13 13.32 16.79
CA ASP A 177 43.57 12.19 15.98
C ASP A 177 42.49 11.09 15.92
N PRO A 178 41.72 10.96 14.83
CA PRO A 178 40.66 9.98 14.72
C PRO A 178 41.20 8.54 14.73
N CYS A 179 42.47 8.32 14.39
CA CYS A 179 43.11 7.02 14.46
C CYS A 179 43.40 6.56 15.90
N ALA A 180 43.43 7.49 16.86
CA ALA A 180 43.65 7.23 18.28
C ALA A 180 42.36 7.21 19.12
N LEU A 181 41.22 7.54 18.51
CA LEU A 181 39.90 7.50 19.15
C LEU A 181 39.32 6.08 19.20
N GLU A 182 38.22 5.92 19.94
CA GLU A 182 37.44 4.68 19.97
C GLU A 182 36.99 4.26 18.57
N GLN A 183 36.99 2.95 18.31
CA GLN A 183 36.60 2.35 17.03
C GLN A 183 35.10 2.53 16.79
N THR A 184 34.76 3.62 16.13
CA THR A 184 33.43 3.89 15.57
C THR A 184 33.56 4.00 14.06
N GLU A 185 32.47 3.72 13.32
CA GLU A 185 32.49 3.78 11.85
C GLU A 185 32.98 5.14 11.32
N ILE A 186 32.58 6.24 11.98
CA ILE A 186 32.99 7.60 11.61
C ILE A 186 34.47 7.86 11.88
N ASN A 187 35.02 7.38 13.00
CA ASN A 187 36.43 7.56 13.35
C ASN A 187 37.32 6.73 12.43
N GLU A 188 36.91 5.50 12.10
CA GLU A 188 37.61 4.67 11.12
C GLU A 188 37.61 5.33 9.73
N LEU A 189 36.46 5.86 9.30
CA LEU A 189 36.34 6.53 8.01
C LEU A 189 37.23 7.79 7.95
N ALA A 190 37.30 8.56 9.04
CA ALA A 190 38.18 9.71 9.17
C ALA A 190 39.67 9.32 9.17
N CYS A 191 40.04 8.26 9.90
CA CYS A 191 41.41 7.74 9.92
C CYS A 191 41.85 7.24 8.53
N GLN A 192 41.01 6.47 7.86
CA GLN A 192 41.25 5.98 6.49
C GLN A 192 41.38 7.15 5.49
N TRP A 193 40.51 8.16 5.59
CA TRP A 193 40.59 9.35 4.76
C TRP A 193 41.94 10.07 4.90
N ARG A 194 42.44 10.28 6.13
CA ARG A 194 43.74 10.91 6.37
C ARG A 194 44.89 10.16 5.69
N ARG A 195 44.89 8.82 5.75
CA ARG A 195 45.88 7.98 5.07
C ARG A 195 45.79 8.13 3.55
N ILE A 196 44.61 7.87 2.99
CA ILE A 196 44.36 7.83 1.54
C ILE A 196 44.63 9.20 0.89
N ASN A 197 44.19 10.30 1.51
CA ASN A 197 44.39 11.66 0.99
C ASN A 197 45.86 12.12 1.10
N LYS A 198 46.62 11.64 2.10
CA LYS A 198 48.07 11.92 2.21
C LYS A 198 48.87 11.22 1.11
N GLU A 199 48.53 9.96 0.81
CA GLU A 199 49.18 9.18 -0.24
C GLU A 199 48.84 9.70 -1.64
N ALA A 200 47.64 10.27 -1.84
CA ALA A 200 47.16 10.74 -3.14
C ALA A 200 48.12 11.71 -3.85
N HIS A 201 48.73 12.65 -3.11
CA HIS A 201 49.65 13.64 -3.69
C HIS A 201 50.93 12.99 -4.22
N VAL A 202 51.44 11.96 -3.55
CA VAL A 202 52.65 11.23 -3.96
C VAL A 202 52.33 10.34 -5.16
N LEU A 203 51.21 9.63 -5.11
CA LEU A 203 50.79 8.71 -6.17
C LEU A 203 50.38 9.44 -7.46
N ALA A 204 49.88 10.67 -7.37
CA ALA A 204 49.55 11.50 -8.53
C ALA A 204 50.77 11.85 -9.41
N ALA A 205 51.98 11.83 -8.84
CA ALA A 205 53.23 12.02 -9.59
C ALA A 205 53.74 10.73 -10.25
N GLY A 206 53.11 9.58 -10.00
CA GLY A 206 53.51 8.28 -10.53
C GLY A 206 53.01 8.03 -11.96
N ASN A 207 53.74 7.18 -12.69
CA ASN A 207 53.40 6.80 -14.08
C ASN A 207 52.32 5.72 -14.19
N LYS A 208 51.96 5.06 -13.07
CA LYS A 208 50.94 4.00 -13.04
C LYS A 208 50.09 4.17 -11.78
N LEU A 209 48.78 3.95 -11.92
CA LEU A 209 47.86 3.90 -10.80
C LEU A 209 48.19 2.72 -9.89
N ASP A 210 48.35 3.00 -8.59
CA ASP A 210 48.51 1.98 -7.58
C ASP A 210 47.17 1.28 -7.33
N GLN A 211 47.11 -0.02 -7.61
CA GLN A 211 45.86 -0.79 -7.51
C GLN A 211 45.36 -0.87 -6.08
N LYS A 212 46.27 -0.96 -5.10
CA LYS A 212 45.90 -1.04 -3.69
C LYS A 212 45.26 0.28 -3.22
N TRP A 213 45.81 1.41 -3.63
CA TRP A 213 45.21 2.71 -3.34
C TRP A 213 43.85 2.89 -4.04
N LEU A 214 43.70 2.41 -5.27
CA LEU A 214 42.40 2.43 -5.97
C LEU A 214 41.35 1.61 -5.23
N ASP A 215 41.71 0.41 -4.76
CA ASP A 215 40.81 -0.46 -4.00
C ASP A 215 40.44 0.19 -2.65
N ASP A 216 41.43 0.73 -1.93
CA ASP A 216 41.22 1.46 -0.65
C ASP A 216 40.31 2.68 -0.85
N MET A 217 40.51 3.47 -1.89
CA MET A 217 39.70 4.65 -2.20
C MET A 217 38.27 4.26 -2.62
N SER A 218 38.12 3.23 -3.43
CA SER A 218 36.79 2.75 -3.86
C SER A 218 36.00 2.20 -2.66
N GLN A 219 36.66 1.45 -1.78
CA GLN A 219 36.06 1.00 -0.52
C GLN A 219 35.69 2.18 0.39
N TRP A 220 36.55 3.19 0.49
CA TRP A 220 36.26 4.39 1.28
C TRP A 220 35.01 5.11 0.77
N LEU A 221 34.89 5.31 -0.56
CA LEU A 221 33.72 5.95 -1.18
C LEU A 221 32.43 5.17 -0.88
N ARG A 222 32.47 3.83 -0.99
CA ARG A 222 31.34 2.94 -0.66
C ARG A 222 30.95 3.03 0.81
N ARG A 223 31.92 2.91 1.73
CA ARG A 223 31.65 3.05 3.18
C ARG A 223 31.10 4.42 3.54
N ALA A 224 31.60 5.49 2.91
CA ALA A 224 31.10 6.84 3.11
C ALA A 224 29.66 7.01 2.60
N GLN A 225 29.35 6.45 1.43
CA GLN A 225 28.01 6.38 0.86
C GLN A 225 27.04 5.62 1.78
N ASP A 226 27.43 4.44 2.27
CA ASP A 226 26.62 3.59 3.16
C ASP A 226 26.36 4.23 4.52
N LEU A 227 27.38 4.86 5.11
CA LEU A 227 27.23 5.60 6.36
C LEU A 227 26.23 6.75 6.18
N MET A 228 26.36 7.55 5.12
CA MET A 228 25.49 8.69 4.92
C MET A 228 24.07 8.31 4.47
N SER A 229 23.91 7.23 3.71
CA SER A 229 22.59 6.71 3.33
C SER A 229 21.85 6.16 4.54
N SER A 230 22.54 5.49 5.47
CA SER A 230 21.96 5.00 6.73
C SER A 230 21.63 6.11 7.72
N MET A 231 22.37 7.23 7.70
CA MET A 231 22.14 8.41 8.53
C MET A 231 20.84 9.19 8.25
N ALA A 232 20.13 8.92 7.15
CA ALA A 232 18.75 9.37 6.97
C ALA A 232 17.84 8.98 8.18
N SER A 233 18.32 8.07 9.02
CA SER A 233 17.71 7.56 10.26
C SER A 233 18.08 8.33 11.54
N ASN A 234 18.53 9.59 11.48
CA ASN A 234 18.79 10.37 12.71
C ASN A 234 17.49 10.92 13.31
N TYR A 235 16.88 10.16 14.22
CA TYR A 235 15.58 10.48 14.82
C TYR A 235 15.66 11.53 15.94
N ASP A 236 14.72 12.48 15.94
CA ASP A 236 14.47 13.39 17.06
C ASP A 236 13.79 12.62 18.21
N MET A 237 14.60 12.03 19.08
CA MET A 237 14.14 11.18 20.19
C MET A 237 13.17 11.89 21.14
N PRO A 238 13.37 13.16 21.55
CA PRO A 238 12.38 13.90 22.34
C PRO A 238 10.98 13.92 21.71
N LYS A 239 10.87 14.18 20.39
CA LYS A 239 9.57 14.18 19.71
C LYS A 239 8.92 12.79 19.69
N LEU A 240 9.70 11.74 19.48
CA LEU A 240 9.19 10.36 19.53
C LEU A 240 8.61 10.02 20.90
N TYR A 241 9.33 10.34 21.98
CA TYR A 241 8.86 10.08 23.35
C TYR A 241 7.63 10.91 23.72
N ILE A 242 7.55 12.18 23.31
CA ILE A 242 6.36 13.01 23.52
C ILE A 242 5.15 12.38 22.81
N GLY A 243 5.30 11.98 21.55
CA GLY A 243 4.24 11.30 20.81
C GLY A 243 3.78 10.02 21.49
N GLN A 244 4.72 9.19 21.95
CA GLN A 244 4.41 7.95 22.66
C GLN A 244 3.69 8.19 23.99
N ALA A 245 4.09 9.22 24.74
CA ALA A 245 3.43 9.62 25.97
C ALA A 245 1.98 10.06 25.71
N ILE A 246 1.73 10.87 24.67
CA ILE A 246 0.38 11.28 24.27
C ILE A 246 -0.48 10.07 23.89
N ALA A 247 0.06 9.13 23.12
CA ALA A 247 -0.65 7.91 22.74
C ALA A 247 -0.99 7.03 23.97
N ALA A 248 -0.06 6.89 24.91
CA ALA A 248 -0.28 6.15 26.16
C ALA A 248 -1.36 6.81 27.04
N VAL A 249 -1.37 8.15 27.12
CA VAL A 249 -2.42 8.90 27.82
C VAL A 249 -3.79 8.67 27.16
N ALA A 250 -3.86 8.69 25.83
CA ALA A 250 -5.11 8.41 25.10
C ALA A 250 -5.62 6.98 25.34
N ALA A 251 -4.73 5.98 25.33
CA ALA A 251 -5.06 4.58 25.64
C ALA A 251 -5.54 4.40 27.09
N THR A 252 -4.91 5.10 28.03
CA THR A 252 -5.33 5.07 29.45
C THR A 252 -6.69 5.72 29.63
N ALA A 253 -6.90 6.90 29.04
CA ALA A 253 -8.16 7.64 29.13
C ALA A 253 -9.33 6.84 28.54
N SER A 254 -9.15 6.23 27.36
CA SER A 254 -10.19 5.40 26.73
C SER A 254 -10.51 4.15 27.57
N THR A 255 -9.50 3.55 28.21
CA THR A 255 -9.68 2.39 29.11
C THR A 255 -10.44 2.78 30.38
N VAL A 256 -10.16 3.96 30.96
CA VAL A 256 -10.91 4.49 32.10
C VAL A 256 -12.39 4.69 31.74
N VAL A 257 -12.67 5.23 30.54
CA VAL A 257 -14.05 5.37 30.05
C VAL A 257 -14.73 4.00 29.91
N LEU A 258 -14.04 3.00 29.35
CA LEU A 258 -14.54 1.62 29.24
C LEU A 258 -14.92 1.03 30.61
N VAL A 259 -14.09 1.25 31.62
CA VAL A 259 -14.38 0.79 33.00
C VAL A 259 -15.58 1.54 33.57
N SER A 260 -15.65 2.86 33.39
CA SER A 260 -16.75 3.71 33.90
C SER A 260 -18.12 3.35 33.30
N LEU A 261 -18.17 2.98 32.01
CA LEU A 261 -19.39 2.55 31.33
C LEU A 261 -19.82 1.12 31.68
N GLY A 262 -19.04 0.40 32.50
CA GLY A 262 -19.34 -0.97 32.91
C GLY A 262 -19.21 -2.02 31.80
N THR A 263 -18.70 -1.65 30.61
CA THR A 263 -18.63 -2.52 29.43
C THR A 263 -17.75 -3.76 29.65
N HIS A 264 -16.78 -3.67 30.56
CA HIS A 264 -15.94 -4.81 30.98
C HIS A 264 -16.73 -5.98 31.57
N ARG A 265 -17.98 -5.77 32.02
CA ARG A 265 -18.82 -6.78 32.67
C ARG A 265 -19.55 -7.71 31.70
N ASP A 266 -19.49 -7.46 30.39
CA ASP A 266 -20.21 -8.22 29.35
C ASP A 266 -19.61 -9.62 29.03
N GLY A 267 -18.67 -10.12 29.85
CA GLY A 267 -18.12 -11.48 29.78
C GLY A 267 -17.19 -11.80 28.60
N GLN A 268 -17.05 -10.88 27.63
CA GLN A 268 -16.18 -11.04 26.44
C GLN A 268 -14.97 -10.09 26.41
N ILE A 269 -14.64 -9.46 27.55
CA ILE A 269 -13.51 -8.53 27.64
C ILE A 269 -12.14 -9.23 27.52
N LEU A 270 -12.05 -10.49 27.95
CA LEU A 270 -10.82 -11.28 27.87
C LEU A 270 -10.40 -11.54 26.42
N PRO A 271 -11.26 -12.08 25.53
CA PRO A 271 -10.96 -12.18 24.10
C PRO A 271 -10.54 -10.85 23.46
N PHE A 272 -11.23 -9.75 23.80
CA PHE A 272 -10.88 -8.41 23.30
C PHE A 272 -9.46 -7.97 23.73
N SER A 273 -9.13 -8.17 25.01
CA SER A 273 -7.83 -7.81 25.57
C SER A 273 -6.71 -8.67 24.99
N LEU A 274 -6.94 -9.97 24.86
CA LEU A 274 -5.98 -10.90 24.23
C LEU A 274 -5.70 -10.52 22.79
N MET A 275 -6.74 -10.27 21.98
CA MET A 275 -6.59 -9.81 20.60
C MET A 275 -5.75 -8.54 20.52
N THR A 276 -6.03 -7.55 21.36
CA THR A 276 -5.34 -6.24 21.36
C THR A 276 -3.87 -6.38 21.76
N LEU A 277 -3.58 -7.13 22.84
CA LEU A 277 -2.22 -7.32 23.33
C LEU A 277 -1.38 -8.20 22.39
N SER A 278 -1.96 -9.27 21.84
CA SER A 278 -1.27 -10.12 20.84
C SER A 278 -0.95 -9.35 19.57
N TYR A 279 -1.86 -8.48 19.11
CA TYR A 279 -1.59 -7.58 17.98
C TYR A 279 -0.42 -6.63 18.26
N GLY A 280 -0.36 -6.04 19.46
CA GLY A 280 0.77 -5.18 19.83
C GLY A 280 2.09 -5.95 19.94
N ALA A 281 2.08 -7.14 20.52
CA ALA A 281 3.28 -7.98 20.65
C ALA A 281 3.88 -8.34 19.28
N MET A 282 3.04 -8.59 18.27
CA MET A 282 3.52 -8.96 16.94
C MET A 282 4.24 -7.81 16.22
N MET A 283 4.02 -6.56 16.63
CA MET A 283 4.71 -5.39 16.05
C MET A 283 6.22 -5.38 16.33
N TYR A 284 6.73 -6.23 17.23
CA TYR A 284 8.16 -6.32 17.53
C TYR A 284 8.95 -7.24 16.58
N ALA A 285 8.31 -7.87 15.59
CA ALA A 285 8.98 -8.68 14.59
C ALA A 285 8.59 -8.25 13.17
N SER A 286 9.56 -7.92 12.33
CA SER A 286 9.32 -7.44 10.96
C SER A 286 8.53 -8.45 10.13
N SER A 287 8.82 -9.75 10.25
CA SER A 287 8.11 -10.81 9.53
C SER A 287 6.62 -10.91 9.90
N TYR A 288 6.24 -10.60 11.15
CA TYR A 288 4.83 -10.54 11.54
C TYR A 288 4.14 -9.27 11.06
N VAL A 289 4.87 -8.16 10.92
CA VAL A 289 4.34 -6.92 10.33
C VAL A 289 4.12 -7.08 8.82
N GLU A 290 5.06 -7.73 8.12
CA GLU A 290 4.95 -8.07 6.71
C GLU A 290 3.75 -9.00 6.44
N GLU A 291 3.52 -9.99 7.30
CA GLU A 291 2.49 -11.03 7.13
C GLU A 291 1.30 -10.84 8.09
N GLU A 292 0.97 -9.60 8.43
CA GLU A 292 -0.09 -9.21 9.37
C GLU A 292 -1.47 -9.81 9.02
N GLN A 293 -1.76 -10.00 7.73
CA GLN A 293 -3.03 -10.58 7.27
C GLN A 293 -3.31 -11.96 7.90
N HIS A 294 -2.26 -12.75 8.18
CA HIS A 294 -2.43 -14.05 8.82
C HIS A 294 -3.00 -13.93 10.23
N PHE A 295 -2.58 -12.93 11.00
CA PHE A 295 -3.13 -12.67 12.34
C PHE A 295 -4.64 -12.42 12.26
N TRP A 296 -5.08 -11.55 11.35
CA TRP A 296 -6.49 -11.20 11.19
C TRP A 296 -7.33 -12.37 10.67
N TYR A 297 -6.80 -13.11 9.70
CA TYR A 297 -7.45 -14.27 9.11
C TYR A 297 -7.68 -15.41 10.12
N TRP A 298 -6.67 -15.74 10.93
CA TRP A 298 -6.78 -16.77 11.95
C TRP A 298 -7.64 -16.31 13.13
N SER A 299 -7.45 -15.08 13.61
CA SER A 299 -8.26 -14.52 14.71
C SER A 299 -9.74 -14.47 14.34
N SER A 300 -10.08 -14.05 13.12
CA SER A 300 -11.47 -14.07 12.62
C SER A 300 -12.05 -15.47 12.54
N SER A 301 -11.25 -16.45 12.10
CA SER A 301 -11.70 -17.84 11.99
C SER A 301 -11.98 -18.44 13.37
N ILE A 302 -11.05 -18.27 14.32
CA ILE A 302 -11.19 -18.74 15.70
C ILE A 302 -12.40 -18.07 16.36
N TRP A 303 -12.56 -16.76 16.17
CA TRP A 303 -13.66 -16.00 16.73
C TRP A 303 -15.02 -16.49 16.21
N LEU A 304 -15.18 -16.68 14.90
CA LEU A 304 -16.43 -17.20 14.33
C LEU A 304 -16.74 -18.62 14.80
N VAL A 305 -15.72 -19.48 14.95
CA VAL A 305 -15.91 -20.83 15.53
C VAL A 305 -16.41 -20.73 16.98
N ILE A 306 -15.80 -19.88 17.81
CA ILE A 306 -16.23 -19.68 19.20
C ILE A 306 -17.68 -19.20 19.26
N GLN A 307 -18.04 -18.16 18.48
CA GLN A 307 -19.41 -17.65 18.45
C GLN A 307 -20.40 -18.70 17.92
N GLY A 308 -20.01 -19.46 16.90
CA GLY A 308 -20.81 -20.55 16.35
C GLY A 308 -21.08 -21.65 17.37
N VAL A 309 -20.05 -22.12 18.09
CA VAL A 309 -20.19 -23.13 19.16
C VAL A 309 -21.08 -22.61 20.29
N LEU A 310 -20.92 -21.36 20.72
CA LEU A 310 -21.75 -20.76 21.76
C LEU A 310 -23.22 -20.64 21.32
N HIS A 311 -23.46 -20.28 20.05
CA HIS A 311 -24.81 -20.18 19.48
C HIS A 311 -25.48 -21.55 19.37
N ILE A 312 -24.77 -22.55 18.85
CA ILE A 312 -25.26 -23.94 18.73
C ILE A 312 -25.60 -24.51 20.12
N ARG A 313 -24.76 -24.26 21.13
CA ARG A 313 -25.03 -24.71 22.51
C ARG A 313 -26.33 -24.13 23.10
N ARG A 314 -26.76 -22.94 22.66
CA ARG A 314 -27.97 -22.27 23.18
C ARG A 314 -29.25 -22.72 22.49
N ARG A 315 -29.23 -22.95 21.17
CA ARG A 315 -30.44 -23.24 20.37
C ARG A 315 -30.53 -24.66 19.84
N ASN A 316 -29.40 -25.33 19.65
CA ASN A 316 -29.25 -26.71 19.18
C ASN A 316 -30.17 -27.11 18.00
N SER A 317 -30.17 -26.31 16.92
CA SER A 317 -30.93 -26.61 15.69
C SER A 317 -30.00 -26.91 14.50
N LEU A 318 -30.44 -27.78 13.59
CA LEU A 318 -29.71 -28.09 12.35
C LEU A 318 -29.52 -26.84 11.46
N ALA A 319 -30.49 -25.92 11.47
CA ALA A 319 -30.40 -24.68 10.73
C ALA A 319 -29.30 -23.76 11.26
N ASP A 320 -29.12 -23.68 12.59
CA ASP A 320 -28.05 -22.89 13.20
C ASP A 320 -26.67 -23.47 12.88
N ILE A 321 -26.53 -24.80 12.87
CA ILE A 321 -25.28 -25.49 12.47
C ILE A 321 -24.96 -25.19 11.00
N ALA A 322 -25.95 -25.26 10.12
CA ALA A 322 -25.78 -24.95 8.70
C ALA A 322 -25.33 -23.49 8.49
N TRP A 323 -25.90 -22.53 9.22
CA TRP A 323 -25.49 -21.12 9.12
C TRP A 323 -24.06 -20.87 9.59
N VAL A 324 -23.62 -21.51 10.68
CA VAL A 324 -22.23 -21.43 11.13
C VAL A 324 -21.29 -22.02 10.09
N PHE A 325 -21.64 -23.16 9.49
CA PHE A 325 -20.84 -23.77 8.42
C PHE A 325 -20.72 -22.84 7.20
N VAL A 326 -21.83 -22.27 6.73
CA VAL A 326 -21.85 -21.30 5.63
C VAL A 326 -20.97 -20.09 5.93
N ALA A 327 -21.02 -19.57 7.17
CA ALA A 327 -20.16 -18.45 7.57
C ALA A 327 -18.67 -18.82 7.53
N LEU A 328 -18.29 -20.01 8.01
CA LEU A 328 -16.90 -20.46 7.98
C LEU A 328 -16.39 -20.69 6.55
N VAL A 329 -17.25 -21.21 5.65
CA VAL A 329 -16.93 -21.35 4.22
C VAL A 329 -16.75 -19.98 3.57
N ALA A 330 -17.65 -19.03 3.83
CA ALA A 330 -17.54 -17.67 3.30
C ALA A 330 -16.27 -16.96 3.77
N LEU A 331 -15.91 -17.10 5.06
CA LEU A 331 -14.66 -16.57 5.59
C LEU A 331 -13.44 -17.27 4.98
N ARG A 332 -13.50 -18.59 4.76
CA ARG A 332 -12.39 -19.33 4.12
C ARG A 332 -12.15 -18.87 2.68
N LEU A 333 -13.20 -18.64 1.91
CA LEU A 333 -13.12 -18.07 0.56
C LEU A 333 -12.56 -16.64 0.59
N THR A 334 -13.01 -15.82 1.54
CA THR A 334 -12.53 -14.44 1.74
C THR A 334 -11.02 -14.41 2.01
N ARG A 335 -10.53 -15.29 2.90
CA ARG A 335 -9.09 -15.40 3.25
C ARG A 335 -8.20 -15.78 2.08
N GLY A 336 -8.71 -16.57 1.14
CA GLY A 336 -7.96 -17.05 -0.02
C GLY A 336 -8.13 -16.19 -1.27
N TRP A 337 -8.85 -15.06 -1.17
CA TRP A 337 -9.28 -14.29 -2.33
C TRP A 337 -8.10 -13.64 -3.06
N ASN A 338 -7.40 -12.74 -2.37
CA ASN A 338 -6.13 -12.16 -2.79
C ASN A 338 -5.05 -12.54 -1.77
N GLN A 339 -3.88 -12.97 -2.25
CA GLN A 339 -2.71 -13.11 -1.38
C GLN A 339 -1.99 -11.76 -1.26
N THR A 340 -1.82 -11.33 -0.03
CA THR A 340 -1.14 -10.08 0.35
C THR A 340 0.06 -10.38 1.25
N GLY A 341 0.71 -9.35 1.77
CA GLY A 341 1.97 -9.47 2.48
C GLY A 341 3.17 -9.18 1.56
N GLN A 342 4.37 -9.57 1.98
CA GLN A 342 5.59 -9.34 1.21
C GLN A 342 6.18 -10.64 0.69
N LYS A 343 6.21 -11.69 1.51
CA LYS A 343 6.86 -12.96 1.17
C LYS A 343 6.06 -13.78 0.17
N PHE A 344 4.73 -13.68 0.21
CA PHE A 344 3.83 -14.54 -0.57
C PHE A 344 2.88 -13.77 -1.49
N ALA A 345 3.11 -12.47 -1.72
CA ALA A 345 2.26 -11.64 -2.59
C ALA A 345 2.13 -12.17 -4.04
N GLY A 346 3.16 -12.85 -4.54
CA GLY A 346 3.17 -13.50 -5.86
C GLY A 346 2.57 -14.92 -5.89
N SER A 347 2.17 -15.48 -4.74
CA SER A 347 1.67 -16.85 -4.66
C SER A 347 0.30 -17.02 -5.33
N PRO A 348 -0.06 -18.24 -5.79
CA PRO A 348 -1.39 -18.49 -6.33
C PRO A 348 -2.50 -18.18 -5.31
N ASP A 349 -3.49 -17.43 -5.75
CA ASP A 349 -4.71 -17.09 -5.00
C ASP A 349 -5.97 -17.36 -5.85
N ILE A 350 -7.16 -17.18 -5.28
CA ILE A 350 -8.42 -17.43 -6.01
C ILE A 350 -8.54 -16.47 -7.19
N VAL A 351 -8.11 -15.21 -7.05
CA VAL A 351 -8.22 -14.21 -8.12
C VAL A 351 -7.35 -14.58 -9.32
N LYS A 352 -6.03 -14.71 -9.12
CA LYS A 352 -5.03 -15.00 -10.15
C LYS A 352 -5.17 -16.43 -10.69
N GLY A 353 -5.45 -17.39 -9.83
CA GLY A 353 -5.51 -18.81 -10.20
C GLY A 353 -6.84 -19.24 -10.85
N PHE A 354 -7.96 -18.62 -10.46
CA PHE A 354 -9.29 -19.10 -10.87
C PHE A 354 -10.18 -18.02 -11.49
N ILE A 355 -10.29 -16.83 -10.89
CA ILE A 355 -11.23 -15.79 -11.37
C ILE A 355 -10.78 -15.20 -12.71
N VAL A 356 -9.50 -14.83 -12.84
CA VAL A 356 -8.94 -14.24 -14.07
C VAL A 356 -8.98 -15.24 -15.23
N THR A 357 -8.87 -16.54 -14.94
CA THR A 357 -8.96 -17.61 -15.96
C THR A 357 -10.41 -17.93 -16.36
N HIS A 358 -11.40 -17.49 -15.58
CA HIS A 358 -12.83 -17.72 -15.83
C HIS A 358 -13.63 -16.39 -15.83
N PRO A 359 -13.35 -15.44 -16.73
CA PRO A 359 -13.96 -14.12 -16.72
C PRO A 359 -15.49 -14.13 -16.92
N GLN A 360 -16.06 -15.12 -17.63
CA GLN A 360 -17.51 -15.27 -17.73
C GLN A 360 -18.17 -15.61 -16.38
N LEU A 361 -17.51 -16.44 -15.55
CA LEU A 361 -17.99 -16.74 -14.21
C LEU A 361 -17.92 -15.51 -13.30
N LEU A 362 -16.84 -14.73 -13.40
CA LEU A 362 -16.72 -13.45 -12.69
C LEU A 362 -17.91 -12.54 -12.99
N TRP A 363 -18.21 -12.30 -14.27
CA TRP A 363 -19.33 -11.44 -14.65
C TRP A 363 -20.69 -12.03 -14.31
N ALA A 364 -20.84 -13.36 -14.28
CA ALA A 364 -22.07 -13.99 -13.82
C ALA A 364 -22.31 -13.72 -12.33
N ILE A 365 -21.26 -13.82 -11.50
CA ILE A 365 -21.31 -13.50 -10.07
C ILE A 365 -21.58 -12.00 -9.84
N ILE A 366 -20.91 -11.11 -10.57
CA ILE A 366 -21.14 -9.66 -10.50
C ILE A 366 -22.60 -9.34 -10.86
N THR A 367 -23.09 -9.88 -11.97
CA THR A 367 -24.47 -9.65 -12.44
C THR A 367 -25.48 -10.16 -11.42
N PHE A 368 -25.26 -11.35 -10.86
CA PHE A 368 -26.08 -11.87 -9.76
C PHE A 368 -26.10 -10.92 -8.56
N GLY A 369 -24.94 -10.35 -8.18
CA GLY A 369 -24.86 -9.39 -7.10
C GLY A 369 -25.66 -8.11 -7.36
N TYR A 370 -25.60 -7.56 -8.57
CA TYR A 370 -26.42 -6.40 -8.96
C TYR A 370 -27.92 -6.73 -8.94
N ILE A 371 -28.33 -7.91 -9.40
CA ILE A 371 -29.72 -8.37 -9.33
C ILE A 371 -30.19 -8.48 -7.87
N LEU A 372 -29.38 -9.06 -6.99
CA LEU A 372 -29.68 -9.17 -5.56
C LEU A 372 -29.82 -7.78 -4.91
N MET A 373 -28.93 -6.84 -5.24
CA MET A 373 -29.03 -5.47 -4.75
C MET A 373 -30.28 -4.75 -5.27
N SER A 374 -30.73 -5.03 -6.49
CA SER A 374 -31.98 -4.52 -7.05
C SER A 374 -33.16 -4.88 -6.17
N PHE A 375 -33.36 -6.17 -5.90
CA PHE A 375 -34.46 -6.64 -5.07
C PHE A 375 -34.43 -6.06 -3.66
N ARG A 376 -33.23 -5.93 -3.07
CA ARG A 376 -33.07 -5.35 -1.72
C ARG A 376 -33.39 -3.87 -1.70
N LEU A 377 -32.92 -3.11 -2.69
CA LEU A 377 -33.19 -1.68 -2.77
C LEU A 377 -34.69 -1.42 -2.97
N LEU A 378 -35.31 -2.13 -3.92
CA LEU A 378 -36.77 -2.10 -4.16
C LEU A 378 -37.57 -2.42 -2.90
N ALA A 379 -37.16 -3.43 -2.12
CA ALA A 379 -37.82 -3.79 -0.88
C ALA A 379 -37.79 -2.66 0.17
N ARG A 380 -36.77 -1.78 0.13
CA ARG A 380 -36.67 -0.62 1.04
C ARG A 380 -37.40 0.62 0.52
N LEU A 381 -37.67 0.71 -0.79
CA LEU A 381 -38.31 1.88 -1.42
C LEU A 381 -39.84 1.76 -1.57
N LYS A 382 -40.49 0.76 -0.95
CA LYS A 382 -41.94 0.51 -1.04
C LYS A 382 -42.85 1.69 -0.66
N SER A 383 -42.34 2.69 0.06
CA SER A 383 -43.11 3.90 0.40
C SER A 383 -43.15 4.95 -0.71
N LEU A 384 -42.35 4.80 -1.77
CA LEU A 384 -42.47 5.59 -2.99
C LEU A 384 -43.48 4.94 -3.94
N PRO A 385 -44.09 5.70 -4.87
CA PRO A 385 -44.88 5.12 -5.96
C PRO A 385 -44.08 4.01 -6.69
N SER A 386 -44.76 2.93 -7.07
CA SER A 386 -44.12 1.76 -7.69
C SER A 386 -43.29 2.14 -8.91
N LEU A 387 -43.82 3.02 -9.77
CA LEU A 387 -43.12 3.55 -10.95
C LEU A 387 -41.84 4.31 -10.59
N ALA A 388 -41.88 5.13 -9.53
CA ALA A 388 -40.71 5.91 -9.11
C ALA A 388 -39.62 5.03 -8.50
N SER A 389 -40.00 4.09 -7.64
CA SER A 389 -39.06 3.15 -6.99
C SER A 389 -38.41 2.20 -7.99
N THR A 390 -39.17 1.62 -8.93
CA THR A 390 -38.63 0.76 -9.99
C THR A 390 -37.71 1.55 -10.92
N SER A 391 -38.17 2.69 -11.44
CA SER A 391 -37.38 3.51 -12.37
C SER A 391 -36.07 3.98 -11.74
N THR A 392 -36.11 4.52 -10.52
CA THR A 392 -34.91 5.01 -9.83
C THR A 392 -33.91 3.89 -9.55
N THR A 393 -34.40 2.72 -9.10
CA THR A 393 -33.56 1.54 -8.85
C THR A 393 -32.93 1.02 -10.14
N SER A 394 -33.72 0.90 -11.21
CA SER A 394 -33.25 0.44 -12.52
C SER A 394 -32.22 1.39 -13.11
N ILE A 395 -32.44 2.71 -13.10
CA ILE A 395 -31.48 3.68 -13.64
C ILE A 395 -30.18 3.67 -12.82
N LEU A 396 -30.26 3.62 -11.48
CA LEU A 396 -29.08 3.56 -10.62
C LEU A 396 -28.25 2.32 -10.92
N LEU A 397 -28.86 1.13 -10.91
CA LEU A 397 -28.12 -0.11 -11.10
C LEU A 397 -27.64 -0.28 -12.54
N MET A 398 -28.40 0.16 -13.53
CA MET A 398 -27.96 0.17 -14.91
C MET A 398 -26.76 1.09 -15.11
N SER A 399 -26.80 2.30 -14.53
CA SER A 399 -25.68 3.26 -14.60
C SER A 399 -24.44 2.73 -13.89
N ALA A 400 -24.59 2.13 -12.71
CA ALA A 400 -23.48 1.54 -11.95
C ALA A 400 -22.90 0.29 -12.63
N TYR A 401 -23.75 -0.61 -13.14
CA TYR A 401 -23.34 -1.82 -13.86
C TYR A 401 -22.64 -1.49 -15.18
N SER A 402 -23.24 -0.63 -16.00
CA SER A 402 -22.66 -0.21 -17.28
C SER A 402 -21.39 0.62 -17.09
N PHE A 403 -21.29 1.44 -16.03
CA PHE A 403 -20.04 2.08 -15.65
C PHE A 403 -18.97 1.03 -15.32
N LYS A 404 -19.29 0.06 -14.46
CA LYS A 404 -18.30 -0.93 -14.02
C LYS A 404 -17.85 -1.83 -15.16
N LEU A 405 -18.76 -2.23 -16.03
CA LEU A 405 -18.48 -3.04 -17.22
C LEU A 405 -17.49 -2.34 -18.16
N ASP A 406 -17.78 -1.09 -18.49
CA ASP A 406 -16.97 -0.30 -19.42
C ASP A 406 -15.64 0.13 -18.79
N PHE A 407 -15.65 0.53 -17.51
CA PHE A 407 -14.43 0.79 -16.76
C PHE A 407 -13.50 -0.43 -16.76
N THR A 408 -14.07 -1.62 -16.55
CA THR A 408 -13.28 -2.86 -16.60
C THR A 408 -12.83 -3.19 -18.02
N SER A 409 -13.60 -2.85 -19.04
CA SER A 409 -13.18 -3.04 -20.43
C SER A 409 -11.99 -2.14 -20.80
N GLU A 410 -11.93 -0.93 -20.24
CA GLU A 410 -10.81 -0.02 -20.44
C GLU A 410 -9.58 -0.40 -19.59
N ASP A 411 -9.81 -0.82 -18.34
CA ASP A 411 -8.78 -1.17 -17.36
C ASP A 411 -8.17 -2.57 -17.57
N ALA A 412 -9.01 -3.59 -17.74
CA ALA A 412 -8.63 -5.00 -17.89
C ALA A 412 -9.51 -5.69 -18.97
N PRO A 413 -9.31 -5.38 -20.27
CA PRO A 413 -10.16 -5.87 -21.36
C PRO A 413 -10.25 -7.40 -21.43
N GLU A 414 -9.21 -8.11 -21.00
CA GLU A 414 -9.17 -9.57 -20.91
C GLU A 414 -10.23 -10.15 -19.95
N LEU A 415 -10.73 -9.35 -19.00
CA LEU A 415 -11.80 -9.74 -18.10
C LEU A 415 -13.19 -9.54 -18.72
N VAL A 416 -13.33 -8.78 -19.81
CA VAL A 416 -14.62 -8.45 -20.43
C VAL A 416 -14.77 -9.23 -21.74
N VAL A 417 -15.16 -10.50 -21.61
CA VAL A 417 -15.33 -11.44 -22.74
C VAL A 417 -16.72 -12.08 -22.78
N GLY A 418 -17.07 -12.72 -23.89
CA GLY A 418 -18.33 -13.46 -24.05
C GLY A 418 -19.56 -12.57 -23.89
N PHE A 419 -20.50 -12.98 -23.04
CA PHE A 419 -21.74 -12.21 -22.81
C PHE A 419 -21.44 -10.82 -22.22
N ALA A 420 -20.41 -10.67 -21.38
CA ALA A 420 -20.05 -9.39 -20.78
C ALA A 420 -19.59 -8.40 -21.86
N ARG A 421 -18.83 -8.88 -22.86
CA ARG A 421 -18.46 -8.07 -24.03
C ARG A 421 -19.68 -7.66 -24.84
N SER A 422 -20.57 -8.62 -25.12
CA SER A 422 -21.82 -8.35 -25.85
C SER A 422 -22.69 -7.31 -25.14
N LEU A 423 -22.76 -7.37 -23.81
CA LEU A 423 -23.43 -6.36 -22.99
C LEU A 423 -22.71 -5.00 -23.09
N ASN A 424 -21.38 -4.97 -23.03
CA ASN A 424 -20.61 -3.72 -23.09
C ASN A 424 -20.80 -3.01 -24.44
N ASP A 425 -20.81 -3.79 -25.53
CA ASP A 425 -20.98 -3.29 -26.89
C ASP A 425 -22.36 -2.61 -27.09
N MET A 426 -23.39 -3.01 -26.32
CA MET A 426 -24.71 -2.32 -26.33
C MET A 426 -24.69 -0.93 -25.69
N PHE A 427 -23.71 -0.63 -24.84
CA PHE A 427 -23.61 0.68 -24.16
C PHE A 427 -22.65 1.66 -24.85
N VAL A 428 -22.01 1.26 -25.96
CA VAL A 428 -21.01 2.05 -26.68
C VAL A 428 -21.54 3.46 -27.02
N GLY A 429 -20.71 4.47 -26.76
CA GLY A 429 -21.00 5.88 -27.07
C GLY A 429 -21.38 6.76 -25.87
N GLN A 430 -21.72 6.19 -24.72
CA GLN A 430 -21.87 6.97 -23.49
C GLN A 430 -20.53 7.09 -22.74
N SER A 431 -20.16 8.29 -22.31
CA SER A 431 -18.91 8.48 -21.57
C SER A 431 -18.97 7.81 -20.18
N LEU A 432 -17.87 7.19 -19.76
CA LEU A 432 -17.65 6.68 -18.39
C LEU A 432 -17.99 7.72 -17.32
N LEU A 433 -17.61 8.97 -17.56
CA LEU A 433 -17.85 10.09 -16.64
C LEU A 433 -19.34 10.30 -16.36
N TRP A 434 -20.18 10.31 -17.40
CA TRP A 434 -21.62 10.48 -17.27
C TRP A 434 -22.28 9.33 -16.50
N ARG A 435 -21.87 8.08 -16.77
CA ARG A 435 -22.42 6.91 -16.06
C ARG A 435 -22.08 6.93 -14.57
N ALA A 436 -20.81 7.21 -14.23
CA ALA A 436 -20.37 7.35 -12.84
C ALA A 436 -21.11 8.48 -12.11
N ARG A 437 -21.20 9.67 -12.73
CA ARG A 437 -21.91 10.82 -12.14
C ARG A 437 -23.39 10.52 -11.92
N THR A 438 -24.04 9.86 -12.88
CA THR A 438 -25.45 9.47 -12.77
C THR A 438 -25.66 8.52 -11.59
N ALA A 439 -24.80 7.51 -11.46
CA ALA A 439 -24.84 6.59 -10.32
C ALA A 439 -24.64 7.35 -8.98
N PHE A 440 -23.65 8.23 -8.88
CA PHE A 440 -23.38 8.97 -7.64
C PHE A 440 -24.48 9.96 -7.27
N ILE A 441 -25.05 10.65 -8.25
CA ILE A 441 -26.18 11.57 -8.03
C ILE A 441 -27.37 10.77 -7.51
N LEU A 442 -27.72 9.64 -8.12
CA LEU A 442 -28.84 8.80 -7.66
C LEU A 442 -28.59 8.18 -6.28
N LEU A 443 -27.36 7.77 -5.98
CA LEU A 443 -26.97 7.35 -4.63
C LEU A 443 -27.19 8.48 -3.63
N GLY A 444 -26.76 9.70 -3.95
CA GLY A 444 -26.95 10.89 -3.11
C GLY A 444 -28.42 11.24 -2.89
N VAL A 445 -29.25 11.19 -3.95
CA VAL A 445 -30.70 11.43 -3.88
C VAL A 445 -31.39 10.39 -2.98
N LEU A 446 -31.09 9.11 -3.15
CA LEU A 446 -31.65 8.05 -2.32
C LEU A 446 -31.15 8.11 -0.87
N PHE A 447 -29.91 8.56 -0.66
CA PHE A 447 -29.39 8.82 0.68
C PHE A 447 -30.14 9.97 1.35
N GLY A 448 -30.35 11.09 0.64
CA GLY A 448 -31.18 12.20 1.11
C GLY A 448 -32.63 11.79 1.42
N TYR A 449 -33.21 10.94 0.57
CA TYR A 449 -34.52 10.34 0.83
C TYR A 449 -34.54 9.46 2.09
N GLY A 450 -33.49 8.66 2.32
CA GLY A 450 -33.32 7.88 3.54
C GLY A 450 -33.25 8.76 4.79
N ILE A 451 -32.56 9.91 4.71
CA ILE A 451 -32.54 10.90 5.80
C ILE A 451 -33.95 11.42 6.03
N TYR A 452 -34.64 11.92 5.00
CA TYR A 452 -36.01 12.41 5.14
C TYR A 452 -36.95 11.38 5.79
N ARG A 453 -36.85 10.11 5.38
CA ARG A 453 -37.65 9.01 5.93
C ARG A 453 -37.29 8.67 7.37
N SER A 454 -36.03 8.76 7.76
CA SER A 454 -35.59 8.58 9.15
C SER A 454 -36.25 9.60 10.08
N PHE A 455 -36.45 10.83 9.61
CA PHE A 455 -37.10 11.90 10.39
C PHE A 455 -38.62 11.78 10.42
N THR A 456 -39.26 11.32 9.34
CA THR A 456 -40.73 11.35 9.20
C THR A 456 -41.41 10.02 9.48
N GLY A 457 -40.72 8.89 9.32
CA GLY A 457 -41.32 7.55 9.34
C GLY A 457 -41.33 6.84 10.70
N GLY A 458 -41.00 7.54 11.78
CA GLY A 458 -40.88 6.97 13.13
C GLY A 458 -39.93 5.76 13.18
N ARG A 459 -40.15 4.85 14.14
CA ARG A 459 -39.26 3.69 14.38
C ARG A 459 -39.08 2.78 13.17
N ASN A 460 -40.15 2.46 12.45
CA ASN A 460 -40.06 1.63 11.25
C ASN A 460 -39.34 2.38 10.11
N GLY A 461 -39.61 3.68 9.95
CA GLY A 461 -38.89 4.53 8.99
C GLY A 461 -37.39 4.58 9.24
N GLN A 462 -36.97 4.70 10.50
CA GLN A 462 -35.56 4.71 10.90
C GLN A 462 -34.87 3.38 10.60
N LEU A 463 -35.47 2.25 10.99
CA LEU A 463 -34.90 0.92 10.74
C LEU A 463 -34.75 0.68 9.23
N GLN A 464 -35.79 0.97 8.44
CA GLN A 464 -35.75 0.80 6.99
C GLN A 464 -34.74 1.73 6.32
N SER A 465 -34.55 2.95 6.86
CA SER A 465 -33.54 3.89 6.38
C SER A 465 -32.12 3.40 6.68
N ALA A 466 -31.89 2.79 7.84
CA ALA A 466 -30.59 2.18 8.16
C ALA A 466 -30.21 1.06 7.17
N TYR A 467 -31.14 0.16 6.82
CA TYR A 467 -30.89 -0.85 5.77
C TYR A 467 -30.71 -0.21 4.39
N LEU A 468 -31.47 0.85 4.09
CA LEU A 468 -31.30 1.59 2.83
C LEU A 468 -29.87 2.16 2.73
N PHE A 469 -29.37 2.82 3.77
CA PHE A 469 -28.00 3.34 3.77
C PHE A 469 -26.95 2.26 3.58
N HIS A 470 -27.13 1.10 4.22
CA HIS A 470 -26.24 -0.06 4.02
C HIS A 470 -26.23 -0.51 2.56
N HIS A 471 -27.40 -0.68 1.92
CA HIS A 471 -27.47 -1.09 0.51
C HIS A 471 -26.92 -0.02 -0.45
N LEU A 472 -27.16 1.27 -0.19
CA LEU A 472 -26.59 2.36 -0.97
C LEU A 472 -25.06 2.38 -0.87
N TYR A 473 -24.52 2.19 0.33
CA TYR A 473 -23.08 2.04 0.52
C TYR A 473 -22.55 0.82 -0.24
N THR A 474 -23.20 -0.34 -0.17
CA THR A 474 -22.74 -1.54 -0.90
C THR A 474 -22.66 -1.29 -2.40
N ILE A 475 -23.66 -0.61 -3.00
CA ILE A 475 -23.60 -0.23 -4.42
C ILE A 475 -22.43 0.72 -4.67
N PHE A 476 -22.23 1.72 -3.81
CA PHE A 476 -21.09 2.64 -3.92
C PHE A 476 -19.74 1.91 -3.81
N GLY A 477 -19.57 1.05 -2.81
CA GLY A 477 -18.37 0.23 -2.62
C GLY A 477 -18.09 -0.68 -3.82
N ILE A 478 -19.13 -1.30 -4.42
CA ILE A 478 -19.00 -2.06 -5.67
C ILE A 478 -18.48 -1.18 -6.81
N THR A 479 -18.99 0.05 -6.96
CA THR A 479 -18.50 0.97 -7.99
C THR A 479 -17.06 1.45 -7.75
N GLN A 480 -16.62 1.47 -6.49
CA GLN A 480 -15.27 1.91 -6.08
C GLN A 480 -14.27 0.75 -5.92
N SER A 481 -14.62 -0.47 -6.31
CA SER A 481 -13.74 -1.65 -6.18
C SER A 481 -13.37 -2.22 -7.54
N ARG A 482 -12.20 -2.86 -7.66
CA ARG A 482 -11.82 -3.66 -8.84
C ARG A 482 -12.85 -4.75 -9.10
N ALA A 483 -13.09 -5.08 -10.38
CA ALA A 483 -14.12 -6.06 -10.76
C ALA A 483 -13.89 -7.43 -10.09
N THR A 484 -12.63 -7.87 -10.02
CA THR A 484 -12.19 -9.10 -9.36
C THR A 484 -12.52 -9.17 -7.86
N ASN A 485 -12.69 -8.02 -7.20
CA ASN A 485 -12.98 -7.92 -5.76
C ASN A 485 -14.47 -7.76 -5.45
N ILE A 486 -15.33 -7.47 -6.45
CA ILE A 486 -16.78 -7.32 -6.24
C ILE A 486 -17.43 -8.55 -5.56
N PRO A 487 -17.06 -9.81 -5.88
CA PRO A 487 -17.62 -10.97 -5.18
C PRO A 487 -17.39 -11.00 -3.67
N LEU A 488 -16.37 -10.29 -3.14
CA LEU A 488 -16.15 -10.18 -1.69
C LEU A 488 -17.30 -9.47 -0.97
N PHE A 489 -18.04 -8.58 -1.63
CA PHE A 489 -19.26 -7.99 -1.05
C PHE A 489 -20.35 -9.05 -0.85
N LEU A 490 -20.48 -10.03 -1.75
CA LEU A 490 -21.44 -11.12 -1.60
C LEU A 490 -21.03 -12.06 -0.45
N LEU A 491 -19.74 -12.37 -0.33
CA LEU A 491 -19.23 -13.15 0.80
C LEU A 491 -19.42 -12.40 2.13
N SER A 492 -19.13 -11.10 2.16
CA SER A 492 -19.34 -10.25 3.34
C SER A 492 -20.81 -10.15 3.71
N ASP A 493 -21.71 -10.12 2.73
CA ASP A 493 -23.15 -10.14 2.94
C ASP A 493 -23.65 -11.48 3.50
N ILE A 494 -23.15 -12.61 3.00
CA ILE A 494 -23.43 -13.94 3.58
C ILE A 494 -22.99 -14.00 5.04
N LEU A 495 -21.78 -13.51 5.34
CA LEU A 495 -21.28 -13.40 6.71
C LEU A 495 -22.17 -12.51 7.59
N PHE A 496 -22.61 -11.36 7.07
CA PHE A 496 -23.50 -10.46 7.79
C PHE A 496 -24.83 -11.12 8.16
N HIS A 497 -25.47 -11.84 7.24
CA HIS A 497 -26.73 -12.56 7.51
C HIS A 497 -26.55 -13.66 8.56
N ALA A 498 -25.43 -14.40 8.49
CA ALA A 498 -25.11 -15.40 9.50
C ALA A 498 -24.89 -14.77 10.89
N LEU A 499 -24.20 -13.63 10.95
CA LEU A 499 -23.99 -12.90 12.20
C LEU A 499 -25.30 -12.32 12.76
N GLN A 500 -26.19 -11.83 11.90
CA GLN A 500 -27.50 -11.33 12.31
C GLN A 500 -28.39 -12.41 12.97
N ALA A 501 -28.21 -13.67 12.60
CA ALA A 501 -28.87 -14.80 13.23
C ALA A 501 -28.33 -15.12 14.64
N THR A 502 -27.11 -14.68 14.94
CA THR A 502 -26.46 -14.87 16.25
C THR A 502 -26.74 -13.70 17.19
N ASP A 503 -27.02 -13.99 18.46
CA ASP A 503 -27.27 -12.96 19.48
C ASP A 503 -25.97 -12.54 20.17
N LEU A 504 -25.17 -11.72 19.47
CA LEU A 504 -23.88 -11.22 19.96
C LEU A 504 -24.06 -10.14 21.03
N SER A 505 -23.18 -10.06 22.03
CA SER A 505 -23.10 -8.89 22.93
C SER A 505 -22.50 -7.68 22.22
N VAL A 506 -22.56 -6.48 22.81
CA VAL A 506 -21.94 -5.27 22.21
C VAL A 506 -20.43 -5.46 22.07
N THR A 507 -19.77 -6.06 23.06
CA THR A 507 -18.37 -6.45 22.97
C THR A 507 -18.13 -7.45 21.84
N GLY A 508 -19.02 -8.43 21.66
CA GLY A 508 -18.93 -9.40 20.57
C GLY A 508 -19.10 -8.79 19.18
N ILE A 509 -20.03 -7.84 19.03
CA ILE A 509 -20.20 -7.03 17.80
C ILE A 509 -18.92 -6.23 17.54
N THR A 510 -18.31 -5.66 18.59
CA THR A 510 -17.07 -4.88 18.45
C THR A 510 -15.89 -5.72 17.98
N ILE A 511 -15.64 -6.86 18.61
CA ILE A 511 -14.58 -7.81 18.19
C ILE A 511 -14.81 -8.25 16.75
N THR A 512 -16.05 -8.66 16.43
CA THR A 512 -16.42 -9.07 15.06
C THR A 512 -16.17 -7.97 14.05
N ALA A 513 -16.54 -6.72 14.37
CA ALA A 513 -16.33 -5.58 13.48
C ALA A 513 -14.84 -5.31 13.25
N ILE A 514 -14.01 -5.30 14.30
CA ILE A 514 -12.55 -5.10 14.15
C ILE A 514 -11.97 -6.20 13.25
N LEU A 515 -12.22 -7.46 13.60
CA LEU A 515 -11.69 -8.62 12.90
C LEU A 515 -12.06 -8.63 11.40
N LEU A 516 -13.31 -8.32 11.08
CA LEU A 516 -13.79 -8.32 9.70
C LEU A 516 -13.42 -7.05 8.93
N GLN A 517 -13.24 -5.90 9.60
CA GLN A 517 -12.67 -4.71 8.98
C GLN A 517 -11.24 -5.02 8.47
N TYR A 518 -10.34 -5.48 9.35
CA TYR A 518 -8.97 -5.81 8.93
C TYR A 518 -8.93 -6.99 7.95
N THR A 519 -9.71 -8.06 8.18
CA THR A 519 -9.76 -9.21 7.25
C THR A 519 -10.18 -8.80 5.85
N THR A 520 -11.20 -7.95 5.72
CA THR A 520 -11.64 -7.51 4.39
C THR A 520 -10.69 -6.49 3.76
N PHE A 521 -9.98 -5.67 4.54
CA PHE A 521 -8.91 -4.83 4.01
C PHE A 521 -7.86 -5.67 3.26
N PHE A 522 -7.34 -6.72 3.90
CA PHE A 522 -6.36 -7.61 3.26
C PHE A 522 -6.98 -8.46 2.14
N ALA A 523 -8.22 -8.94 2.31
CA ALA A 523 -8.89 -9.73 1.27
C ALA A 523 -9.14 -8.94 -0.03
N PHE A 524 -9.32 -7.62 0.06
CA PHE A 524 -9.44 -6.72 -1.10
C PHE A 524 -8.08 -6.41 -1.77
N GLY A 525 -6.97 -6.94 -1.25
CA GLY A 525 -5.62 -6.73 -1.82
C GLY A 525 -4.78 -5.68 -1.10
N GLY A 526 -5.28 -5.06 -0.02
CA GLY A 526 -4.51 -4.13 0.79
C GLY A 526 -3.36 -4.82 1.54
N SER A 527 -2.25 -4.13 1.76
CA SER A 527 -1.15 -4.58 2.61
C SER A 527 -0.59 -3.42 3.42
N ASN A 528 0.44 -3.66 4.24
CA ASN A 528 1.15 -2.58 4.94
C ASN A 528 2.16 -1.84 4.04
N ALA A 529 2.22 -2.14 2.74
CA ALA A 529 3.09 -1.45 1.79
C ALA A 529 2.38 -0.26 1.14
N ILE A 530 3.09 0.87 0.96
CA ILE A 530 2.55 2.05 0.25
C ILE A 530 2.17 1.69 -1.19
N SER A 531 2.91 0.76 -1.80
CA SER A 531 2.63 0.18 -3.12
C SER A 531 1.36 -0.71 -3.15
N SER A 532 0.60 -0.83 -2.06
CA SER A 532 -0.71 -1.48 -2.10
C SER A 532 -1.88 -0.49 -2.23
N VAL A 533 -1.62 0.82 -2.13
CA VAL A 533 -2.67 1.84 -2.29
C VAL A 533 -3.13 1.87 -3.75
N ASP A 534 -4.38 1.48 -3.97
CA ASP A 534 -5.00 1.46 -5.29
C ASP A 534 -5.60 2.83 -5.64
N LEU A 535 -5.05 3.46 -6.67
CA LEU A 535 -5.51 4.74 -7.20
C LEU A 535 -6.44 4.61 -8.40
N SER A 536 -6.65 3.40 -8.94
CA SER A 536 -7.44 3.17 -10.16
C SER A 536 -8.87 3.71 -10.06
N SER A 537 -9.48 3.61 -8.87
CA SER A 537 -10.86 4.05 -8.63
C SER A 537 -10.97 5.48 -8.07
N ALA A 538 -9.85 6.14 -7.77
CA ALA A 538 -9.83 7.45 -7.10
C ALA A 538 -10.37 8.60 -7.97
N TYR A 539 -10.45 8.39 -9.29
CA TYR A 539 -10.92 9.39 -10.26
C TYR A 539 -12.31 9.06 -10.84
N ASN A 540 -12.98 8.03 -10.33
CA ASN A 540 -14.31 7.67 -10.80
C ASN A 540 -15.26 8.88 -10.66
N GLY A 541 -15.87 9.32 -11.77
CA GLY A 541 -16.79 10.48 -11.79
C GLY A 541 -16.14 11.87 -11.75
N ILE A 542 -14.80 11.95 -11.67
CA ILE A 542 -14.02 13.19 -11.56
C ILE A 542 -13.37 13.51 -12.91
N SER A 543 -13.58 14.74 -13.44
CA SER A 543 -13.03 15.16 -14.75
C SER A 543 -11.73 15.94 -14.66
N GLY A 544 -11.29 16.33 -13.47
CA GLY A 544 -10.06 17.08 -13.24
C GLY A 544 -9.57 16.92 -11.81
N PHE A 545 -8.28 17.14 -11.56
CA PHE A 545 -7.68 16.91 -10.25
C PHE A 545 -8.36 17.78 -9.17
N ASN A 546 -8.90 17.12 -8.15
CA ASN A 546 -9.43 17.74 -6.95
C ASN A 546 -8.93 16.96 -5.74
N PHE A 547 -8.04 17.58 -4.97
CA PHE A 547 -7.37 16.94 -3.83
C PHE A 547 -8.34 16.27 -2.86
N PHE A 548 -9.43 16.95 -2.49
CA PHE A 548 -10.40 16.43 -1.52
C PHE A 548 -11.24 15.28 -2.08
N ALA A 549 -11.74 15.42 -3.31
CA ALA A 549 -12.58 14.40 -3.92
C ALA A 549 -11.77 13.13 -4.25
N VAL A 550 -10.57 13.28 -4.80
CA VAL A 550 -9.65 12.18 -5.08
C VAL A 550 -9.24 11.50 -3.78
N GLY A 551 -8.83 12.27 -2.76
CA GLY A 551 -8.46 11.71 -1.45
C GLY A 551 -9.59 10.93 -0.76
N PHE A 552 -10.83 11.43 -0.85
CA PHE A 552 -12.01 10.71 -0.33
C PHE A 552 -12.26 9.41 -1.10
N LEU A 553 -12.24 9.43 -2.43
CA LEU A 553 -12.45 8.22 -3.24
C LEU A 553 -11.31 7.21 -3.05
N THR A 554 -10.06 7.65 -2.90
CA THR A 554 -8.93 6.77 -2.53
C THR A 554 -9.18 6.09 -1.18
N LEU A 555 -9.66 6.82 -0.17
CA LEU A 555 -10.01 6.21 1.12
C LEU A 555 -11.11 5.17 0.94
N VAL A 556 -12.20 5.52 0.24
CA VAL A 556 -13.33 4.60 0.04
C VAL A 556 -12.95 3.36 -0.77
N SER A 557 -12.16 3.50 -1.83
CA SER A 557 -11.76 2.36 -2.66
C SER A 557 -10.86 1.39 -1.90
N ASN A 558 -9.91 1.90 -1.12
CA ASN A 558 -8.96 1.08 -0.36
C ASN A 558 -9.56 0.50 0.94
N TRP A 559 -10.54 1.18 1.55
CA TRP A 559 -11.26 0.72 2.76
C TRP A 559 -12.68 0.23 2.44
N ALA A 560 -12.94 -0.22 1.22
CA ALA A 560 -14.27 -0.62 0.77
C ALA A 560 -14.90 -1.75 1.64
N GLY A 561 -14.11 -2.77 1.97
CA GLY A 561 -14.48 -3.83 2.92
C GLY A 561 -14.66 -3.32 4.36
N PRO A 562 -13.67 -2.61 4.94
CA PRO A 562 -13.81 -2.01 6.27
C PRO A 562 -15.05 -1.14 6.45
N ILE A 563 -15.37 -0.24 5.52
CA ILE A 563 -16.54 0.64 5.61
C ILE A 563 -17.84 -0.18 5.50
N PHE A 564 -17.86 -1.27 4.71
CA PHE A 564 -18.99 -2.21 4.70
C PHE A 564 -19.26 -2.75 6.10
N TRP A 565 -18.22 -3.19 6.81
CA TRP A 565 -18.33 -3.72 8.16
C TRP A 565 -18.67 -2.66 9.21
N THR A 566 -18.30 -1.40 9.02
CA THR A 566 -18.81 -0.29 9.84
C THR A 566 -20.33 -0.13 9.67
N SER A 567 -20.83 -0.18 8.44
CA SER A 567 -22.28 -0.10 8.18
C SER A 567 -23.03 -1.33 8.72
N ALA A 568 -22.49 -2.53 8.51
CA ALA A 568 -23.07 -3.78 8.99
C ALA A 568 -23.11 -3.85 10.54
N ALA A 569 -22.05 -3.43 11.23
CA ALA A 569 -22.01 -3.36 12.68
C ALA A 569 -23.08 -2.41 13.24
N ASN A 570 -23.33 -1.28 12.57
CA ASN A 570 -24.39 -0.35 12.95
C ASN A 570 -25.79 -1.00 12.91
N LEU A 571 -26.08 -1.84 11.92
CA LEU A 571 -27.35 -2.58 11.87
C LEU A 571 -27.52 -3.54 13.05
N LEU A 572 -26.44 -4.20 13.48
CA LEU A 572 -26.45 -5.06 14.67
C LEU A 572 -26.62 -4.25 15.97
N LEU A 573 -25.97 -3.09 16.08
CA LEU A 573 -26.07 -2.19 17.23
C LEU A 573 -27.47 -1.58 17.35
N LEU A 574 -28.09 -1.20 16.22
CA LEU A 574 -29.46 -0.69 16.21
C LEU A 574 -30.44 -1.71 16.75
N ARG A 575 -30.25 -3.01 16.46
CA ARG A 575 -31.06 -4.07 17.06
C ARG A 575 -30.94 -4.07 18.58
N LYS A 576 -29.71 -4.01 19.12
CA LYS A 576 -29.49 -3.92 20.59
C LYS A 576 -30.09 -2.67 21.22
N TYR A 577 -29.99 -1.54 20.53
CA TYR A 577 -30.63 -0.29 20.97
C TYR A 577 -32.15 -0.44 21.08
N HIS A 578 -32.75 -1.04 20.04
CA HIS A 578 -34.18 -1.30 19.94
C HIS A 578 -34.66 -2.39 20.93
N ASP A 579 -33.77 -3.28 21.36
CA ASP A 579 -33.99 -4.29 22.40
C ASP A 579 -33.80 -3.73 23.83
N GLY A 580 -33.50 -2.44 23.98
CA GLY A 580 -33.44 -1.72 25.27
C GLY A 580 -32.04 -1.28 25.71
N GLN A 581 -30.97 -1.67 25.02
CA GLN A 581 -29.60 -1.27 25.35
C GLN A 581 -29.26 0.10 24.75
N ARG A 582 -29.77 1.18 25.36
CA ARG A 582 -29.63 2.55 24.84
C ARG A 582 -28.18 3.03 24.69
N ASN A 583 -27.24 2.47 25.46
CA ASN A 583 -25.82 2.82 25.43
C ASN A 583 -24.97 1.96 24.47
N ALA A 584 -25.58 1.05 23.69
CA ALA A 584 -24.85 0.09 22.86
C ALA A 584 -23.83 0.74 21.92
N PHE A 585 -24.18 1.86 21.27
CA PHE A 585 -23.26 2.57 20.38
C PHE A 585 -22.06 3.20 21.11
N TRP A 586 -22.30 3.82 22.26
CA TRP A 586 -21.22 4.42 23.06
C TRP A 586 -20.26 3.36 23.60
N GLN A 587 -20.79 2.21 24.03
CA GLN A 587 -19.97 1.07 24.44
C GLN A 587 -19.12 0.54 23.27
N TYR A 588 -19.72 0.40 22.08
CA TYR A 588 -19.03 0.00 20.86
C TYR A 588 -17.90 0.97 20.47
N ILE A 589 -18.17 2.27 20.41
CA ILE A 589 -17.15 3.29 20.06
C ILE A 589 -16.06 3.36 21.11
N THR A 590 -16.40 3.19 22.39
CA THR A 590 -15.40 3.16 23.46
C THR A 590 -14.44 1.99 23.28
N LEU A 591 -14.95 0.78 23.02
CA LEU A 591 -14.14 -0.40 22.74
C LEU A 591 -13.27 -0.23 21.48
N GLN A 592 -13.84 0.31 20.39
CA GLN A 592 -13.07 0.64 19.18
C GLN A 592 -11.95 1.63 19.48
N THR A 593 -12.24 2.67 20.27
CA THR A 593 -11.26 3.71 20.64
C THR A 593 -10.17 3.15 21.54
N VAL A 594 -10.50 2.26 22.48
CA VAL A 594 -9.51 1.54 23.29
C VAL A 594 -8.59 0.72 22.40
N PHE A 595 -9.15 -0.06 21.47
CA PHE A 595 -8.36 -0.84 20.52
C PHE A 595 -7.43 0.07 19.71
N VAL A 596 -7.95 1.11 19.06
CA VAL A 596 -7.16 2.02 18.20
C VAL A 596 -6.09 2.78 18.98
N SER A 597 -6.42 3.34 20.14
CA SER A 597 -5.42 4.08 20.95
C SER A 597 -4.35 3.17 21.52
N ALA A 598 -4.71 1.95 21.96
CA ALA A 598 -3.74 0.96 22.41
C ALA A 598 -2.83 0.49 21.26
N THR A 599 -3.38 0.20 20.07
CA THR A 599 -2.57 -0.23 18.93
C THR A 599 -1.66 0.88 18.43
N VAL A 600 -2.10 2.13 18.36
CA VAL A 600 -1.23 3.28 18.04
C VAL A 600 -0.08 3.38 19.04
N ALA A 601 -0.35 3.29 20.34
CA ALA A 601 0.70 3.35 21.36
C ALA A 601 1.70 2.19 21.24
N LEU A 602 1.22 0.97 20.98
CA LEU A 602 2.04 -0.23 20.84
C LEU A 602 2.88 -0.21 19.55
N VAL A 603 2.32 0.23 18.42
CA VAL A 603 3.05 0.41 17.16
C VAL A 603 4.11 1.51 17.32
N MET A 604 3.78 2.65 17.95
CA MET A 604 4.76 3.70 18.25
C MET A 604 5.91 3.18 19.10
N ALA A 605 5.61 2.40 20.14
CA ALA A 605 6.63 1.78 20.98
C ALA A 605 7.53 0.82 20.19
N ALA A 606 6.93 -0.04 19.36
CA ALA A 606 7.68 -0.97 18.51
C ALA A 606 8.57 -0.25 17.50
N CYS A 607 8.04 0.74 16.76
CA CYS A 607 8.83 1.55 15.81
C CYS A 607 9.97 2.31 16.50
N THR A 608 9.75 2.82 17.73
CA THR A 608 10.80 3.51 18.50
C THR A 608 11.88 2.55 18.97
N SER A 609 11.48 1.35 19.43
CA SER A 609 12.40 0.29 19.85
C SER A 609 13.24 -0.22 18.67
N LEU A 610 12.59 -0.41 17.51
CA LEU A 610 13.19 -0.97 16.29
C LEU A 610 13.68 0.11 15.31
N ARG A 611 13.90 1.34 15.77
CA ARG A 611 14.30 2.47 14.91
C ARG A 611 15.63 2.26 14.17
N THR A 612 16.51 1.42 14.71
CA THR A 612 17.80 1.05 14.10
C THR A 612 17.74 -0.31 13.40
N HIS A 613 16.54 -0.90 13.25
CA HIS A 613 16.36 -2.17 12.58
C HIS A 613 16.55 -2.02 11.07
N LEU A 614 17.15 -3.02 10.40
CA LEU A 614 17.44 -3.00 8.97
C LEU A 614 16.21 -2.66 8.11
N PHE A 615 15.03 -3.15 8.51
CA PHE A 615 13.75 -2.95 7.82
C PHE A 615 12.91 -1.75 8.33
N ILE A 616 13.53 -0.76 8.99
CA ILE A 616 12.80 0.41 9.52
C ILE A 616 12.04 1.19 8.43
N TRP A 617 12.66 1.38 7.27
CA TRP A 617 12.07 2.13 6.15
C TRP A 617 11.12 1.28 5.31
N THR A 618 11.39 0.00 5.21
CA THR A 618 10.70 -0.89 4.27
C THR A 618 9.46 -1.54 4.88
N VAL A 619 9.44 -1.76 6.20
CA VAL A 619 8.35 -2.46 6.91
C VAL A 619 7.71 -1.56 7.97
N PHE A 620 8.51 -1.03 8.90
CA PHE A 620 7.97 -0.33 10.06
C PHE A 620 7.42 1.06 9.75
N SER A 621 8.07 1.83 8.88
CA SER A 621 7.60 3.16 8.47
C SER A 621 6.28 3.08 7.67
N PRO A 622 6.15 2.23 6.63
CA PRO A 622 4.86 1.99 5.99
C PRO A 622 3.78 1.52 6.99
N LYS A 623 4.11 0.60 7.89
CA LYS A 623 3.18 0.17 8.95
C LYS A 623 2.71 1.33 9.83
N TYR A 624 3.61 2.24 10.19
CA TYR A 624 3.29 3.43 10.96
C TYR A 624 2.30 4.34 10.22
N LEU A 625 2.52 4.57 8.91
CA LEU A 625 1.59 5.33 8.06
C LEU A 625 0.22 4.64 7.95
N TYR A 626 0.17 3.32 7.79
CA TYR A 626 -1.09 2.58 7.82
C TYR A 626 -1.78 2.68 9.18
N CYS A 627 -1.03 2.67 10.29
CA CYS A 627 -1.59 2.91 11.62
C CYS A 627 -2.26 4.30 11.71
N MET A 628 -1.67 5.32 11.08
CA MET A 628 -2.31 6.64 10.95
C MET A 628 -3.57 6.59 10.07
N ALA A 629 -3.55 5.87 8.94
CA ALA A 629 -4.72 5.70 8.08
C ALA A 629 -5.87 4.97 8.80
N TRP A 630 -5.57 3.93 9.58
CA TRP A 630 -6.54 3.20 10.39
C TRP A 630 -7.11 4.05 11.53
N SER A 631 -6.29 4.88 12.18
CA SER A 631 -6.75 5.74 13.28
C SER A 631 -7.49 6.99 12.81
N LEU A 632 -6.91 7.76 11.89
CA LEU A 632 -7.52 9.02 11.41
C LEU A 632 -8.61 8.76 10.38
N GLY A 633 -8.32 7.95 9.36
CA GLY A 633 -9.27 7.64 8.29
C GLY A 633 -10.37 6.70 8.77
N GLN A 634 -10.02 5.44 9.06
CA GLN A 634 -11.03 4.44 9.38
C GLN A 634 -11.70 4.65 10.74
N HIS A 635 -10.99 5.06 11.79
CA HIS A 635 -11.63 5.22 13.10
C HIS A 635 -12.35 6.57 13.25
N LEU A 636 -11.66 7.71 13.10
CA LEU A 636 -12.30 9.01 13.31
C LEU A 636 -13.33 9.34 12.22
N LEU A 637 -12.99 9.23 10.93
CA LEU A 637 -13.92 9.60 9.85
C LEU A 637 -15.01 8.54 9.64
N ILE A 638 -14.63 7.25 9.59
CA ILE A 638 -15.57 6.18 9.24
C ILE A 638 -16.30 5.62 10.48
N ASN A 639 -15.61 5.08 11.49
CA ASN A 639 -16.29 4.46 12.63
C ASN A 639 -17.06 5.47 13.49
N ILE A 640 -16.44 6.61 13.83
CA ILE A 640 -17.09 7.66 14.63
C ILE A 640 -17.99 8.54 13.76
N GLY A 641 -17.45 9.14 12.69
CA GLY A 641 -18.19 10.06 11.83
C GLY A 641 -19.34 9.40 11.06
N PHE A 642 -19.02 8.57 10.07
CA PHE A 642 -20.03 7.89 9.24
C PHE A 642 -20.87 6.90 10.06
N GLY A 643 -20.23 6.07 10.88
CA GLY A 643 -20.92 5.12 11.75
C GLY A 643 -21.85 5.79 12.75
N GLY A 644 -21.41 6.88 13.39
CA GLY A 644 -22.25 7.68 14.28
C GLY A 644 -23.44 8.32 13.58
N LEU A 645 -23.24 8.85 12.36
CA LEU A 645 -24.34 9.36 11.54
C LEU A 645 -25.37 8.26 11.23
N LEU A 646 -24.92 7.08 10.80
CA LEU A 646 -25.82 5.95 10.52
C LEU A 646 -26.59 5.50 11.76
N PHE A 647 -25.90 5.38 12.91
CA PHE A 647 -26.55 5.01 14.17
C PHE A 647 -27.58 6.06 14.60
N TRP A 648 -27.22 7.34 14.55
CA TRP A 648 -28.11 8.44 14.95
C TRP A 648 -29.39 8.47 14.10
N LEU A 649 -29.27 8.31 12.79
CA LEU A 649 -30.43 8.22 11.89
C LEU A 649 -31.30 6.97 12.15
N GLY A 650 -30.73 5.90 12.69
CA GLY A 650 -31.46 4.65 12.98
C GLY A 650 -32.02 4.53 14.41
N SER A 651 -31.57 5.37 15.35
CA SER A 651 -31.84 5.24 16.79
C SER A 651 -32.62 6.41 17.39
N ARG A 652 -33.07 7.34 16.57
CA ARG A 652 -33.78 8.54 17.04
C ARG A 652 -35.10 8.18 17.71
N ASN A 653 -35.42 8.78 18.85
CA ASN A 653 -36.76 8.66 19.46
C ASN A 653 -37.74 9.61 18.77
#